data_AF-A0AAN7UPL8-F1
#
_entry.id   AF-A0AAN7UPL8-F1
#
_cell.length_a   1.000
_cell.length_b   1.000
_cell.length_c   1.000
_cell.angle_alpha   90.00
_cell.angle_beta   90.00
_cell.angle_gamma   90.00
#
_symmetry.space_group_name_H-M   'P 1'
#
loop_
_entity.id
_entity.type
_entity.pdbx_description
1 polymer ?
#
loop_
_entity_poly.entity_id
_entity_poly.type
_entity_poly.pdbx_seq_one_letter_code
_entity_poly.pdbx_strand_id
1 'polypeptide(L)'
;MNNNLRPLLVGADGLLPRIEWLVGKLEEIEVTNSNIGDLNARVLLTLLQNNCNDLRQIVDREQISLRTGNEELERGKAELESGQRQLATGQEALKADKERLEGEKQVLAAERESLDSEKDRLEAGKTELEAIRIEWMSEKEAFLVTQTAVEGEKEELEEARQSLGTDKARLDEAKGQLEADRLSLRAQTSSLEQKKRALDEMRINLNTDSGTLADERRRLEDEASRLDMAKQQLDNDTTALDNTRHQLEADKVRLDEKRKAIETSTAAQQELGARWDGKIDSILGELKDLNLSTGTSLKNLGTSIKEIKVEVNSLAKAEKDSSTSWNTSFKKVQESLERFDEAFKMVTDNQIIAFNHEEELTRLKESANRWTNDRRVLELERDGAIQGLNQAMVELDYARQLGEGQARRLEAMNGRVEEARSKVESMTEELDRVRNGLVSVLGGVEGDEEEADVTSLLGALISRHTETLQQRDELQGQISDETRMSRQADMTELMERTEVAEGQRRRSMKRKSDLQSGTPQKRRKFVMEWNAKVENMASFLAGNVPVPDPDGSISELRALYLLVGVAMDESMTVRLKDCLEKSVPGQWYCLDEVVFEGFGQDAEIDGRGCYRHHDEGKTERCYQIKKEVDEDGTVIVVCRMRTGEE
;
A
#
# COMPACT_ATOMS: atom_id res chain seq x y z
N MET A 1 123.11 190.45 -37.47
CA MET A 1 123.42 191.43 -38.53
C MET A 1 122.15 192.26 -38.75
N ASN A 2 122.08 193.59 -38.79
CA ASN A 2 123.06 194.68 -38.83
C ASN A 2 122.27 196.01 -38.66
N ASN A 3 122.90 197.05 -38.08
CA ASN A 3 122.86 198.51 -38.38
C ASN A 3 121.61 199.20 -39.02
N ASN A 4 121.26 200.47 -38.76
CA ASN A 4 121.47 201.47 -37.69
C ASN A 4 120.75 202.79 -38.11
N LEU A 5 120.32 203.59 -37.11
CA LEU A 5 120.08 205.07 -37.06
C LEU A 5 118.79 205.77 -37.60
N ARG A 6 118.09 206.43 -36.65
CA ARG A 6 117.32 207.74 -36.55
C ARG A 6 117.24 208.69 -37.78
N PRO A 7 116.33 209.74 -37.86
CA PRO A 7 115.57 210.45 -36.77
C PRO A 7 114.12 211.05 -37.02
N LEU A 8 113.41 211.38 -35.90
CA LEU A 8 112.45 212.52 -35.57
C LEU A 8 111.06 212.64 -36.28
N LEU A 9 109.90 213.08 -35.72
CA LEU A 9 109.40 213.57 -34.40
C LEU A 9 107.84 213.81 -34.45
N VAL A 10 107.16 213.70 -33.29
CA VAL A 10 105.86 214.29 -32.81
C VAL A 10 104.52 213.50 -32.93
N GLY A 11 103.98 213.04 -31.77
CA GLY A 11 102.53 212.92 -31.45
C GLY A 11 102.04 211.56 -30.89
N ALA A 12 102.05 211.35 -29.56
CA ALA A 12 101.81 210.06 -28.86
C ALA A 12 100.62 210.09 -27.86
N ASP A 13 100.14 208.87 -27.47
CA ASP A 13 99.47 208.44 -26.21
C ASP A 13 98.04 207.82 -26.24
N GLY A 14 97.85 206.56 -26.68
CA GLY A 14 96.54 205.89 -26.48
C GLY A 14 96.31 204.38 -26.74
N LEU A 15 97.29 203.55 -27.11
CA LEU A 15 97.05 202.18 -27.63
C LEU A 15 97.34 200.98 -26.68
N LEU A 16 97.80 201.21 -25.45
CA LEU A 16 98.23 200.12 -24.54
C LEU A 16 97.08 199.30 -23.86
N PRO A 17 95.93 199.86 -23.45
CA PRO A 17 94.93 199.11 -22.66
C PRO A 17 94.17 198.01 -23.40
N ARG A 18 94.18 198.01 -24.73
CA ARG A 18 93.30 197.13 -25.54
C ARG A 18 93.89 195.76 -25.83
N ILE A 19 95.22 195.63 -25.74
CA ILE A 19 95.92 194.36 -25.92
C ILE A 19 95.80 193.50 -24.65
N GLU A 20 95.88 194.11 -23.46
CA GLU A 20 95.72 193.39 -22.18
C GLU A 20 94.34 192.74 -22.03
N TRP A 21 93.27 193.37 -22.53
CA TRP A 21 91.92 192.81 -22.47
C TRP A 21 91.73 191.55 -23.32
N LEU A 22 92.38 191.46 -24.48
CA LEU A 22 92.24 190.31 -25.38
C LEU A 22 93.00 189.08 -24.88
N VAL A 23 94.15 189.28 -24.22
CA VAL A 23 94.92 188.19 -23.62
C VAL A 23 94.13 187.55 -22.47
N GLY A 24 93.50 188.35 -21.61
CA GLY A 24 92.65 187.82 -20.53
C GLY A 24 91.43 187.00 -21.03
N LYS A 25 90.89 187.32 -22.21
CA LYS A 25 89.78 186.56 -22.80
C LYS A 25 90.19 185.22 -23.41
N LEU A 26 91.44 185.09 -23.87
CA LEU A 26 91.96 183.83 -24.41
C LEU A 26 92.20 182.80 -23.30
N GLU A 27 92.72 183.21 -22.15
CA GLU A 27 92.93 182.32 -21.01
C GLU A 27 91.61 181.75 -20.46
N GLU A 28 90.52 182.55 -20.43
CA GLU A 28 89.18 182.06 -20.07
C GLU A 28 88.65 180.99 -21.05
N ILE A 29 88.93 181.14 -22.35
CA ILE A 29 88.50 180.18 -23.38
C ILE A 29 89.26 178.86 -23.23
N GLU A 30 90.54 178.91 -22.87
CA GLU A 30 91.36 177.71 -22.71
C GLU A 30 90.93 176.88 -21.48
N VAL A 31 90.65 177.55 -20.35
CA VAL A 31 90.12 176.91 -19.14
C VAL A 31 88.75 176.29 -19.39
N THR A 32 87.87 176.98 -20.12
CA THR A 32 86.54 176.43 -20.48
C THR A 32 86.64 175.25 -21.44
N ASN A 33 87.57 175.25 -22.40
CA ASN A 33 87.81 174.10 -23.27
C ASN A 33 88.33 172.88 -22.49
N SER A 34 89.24 173.07 -21.53
CA SER A 34 89.71 171.97 -20.67
C SER A 34 88.57 171.38 -19.82
N ASN A 35 87.72 172.24 -19.26
CA ASN A 35 86.55 171.80 -18.48
C ASN A 35 85.53 171.03 -19.33
N ILE A 36 85.33 171.42 -20.59
CA ILE A 36 84.47 170.68 -21.54
C ILE A 36 85.09 169.31 -21.88
N GLY A 37 86.42 169.25 -22.04
CA GLY A 37 87.15 167.99 -22.23
C GLY A 37 86.95 167.00 -21.07
N ASP A 38 87.11 167.49 -19.83
CA ASP A 38 86.91 166.68 -18.62
C ASP A 38 85.43 166.27 -18.43
N LEU A 39 84.49 167.15 -18.75
CA LEU A 39 83.06 166.81 -18.69
C LEU A 39 82.70 165.74 -19.72
N ASN A 40 83.20 165.88 -20.95
CA ASN A 40 83.01 164.89 -22.01
C ASN A 40 83.64 163.54 -21.64
N ALA A 41 84.83 163.53 -21.03
CA ALA A 41 85.45 162.30 -20.53
C ALA A 41 84.63 161.63 -19.42
N ARG A 42 84.09 162.40 -18.47
CA ARG A 42 83.19 161.88 -17.42
C ARG A 42 81.87 161.36 -17.96
N VAL A 43 81.26 162.06 -18.93
CA VAL A 43 80.04 161.62 -19.59
C VAL A 43 80.28 160.32 -20.36
N LEU A 44 81.38 160.22 -21.12
CA LEU A 44 81.78 158.99 -21.81
C LEU A 44 82.04 157.83 -20.85
N LEU A 45 82.76 158.06 -19.75
CA LEU A 45 82.97 157.05 -18.71
C LEU A 45 81.66 156.58 -18.08
N THR A 46 80.75 157.51 -17.77
CA THR A 46 79.44 157.18 -17.17
C THR A 46 78.57 156.40 -18.15
N LEU A 47 78.55 156.77 -19.43
CA LEU A 47 77.85 156.03 -20.49
C LEU A 47 78.45 154.63 -20.70
N LEU A 48 79.78 154.51 -20.75
CA LEU A 48 80.45 153.22 -20.85
C LEU A 48 80.18 152.35 -19.62
N GLN A 49 80.17 152.93 -18.43
CA GLN A 49 79.91 152.21 -17.20
C GLN A 49 78.44 151.76 -17.09
N ASN A 50 77.50 152.60 -17.54
CA ASN A 50 76.09 152.22 -17.66
C ASN A 50 75.90 151.11 -18.70
N ASN A 51 76.50 151.23 -19.89
CA ASN A 51 76.47 150.17 -20.91
C ASN A 51 77.09 148.86 -20.41
N CYS A 52 78.21 148.91 -19.68
CA CYS A 52 78.82 147.74 -19.06
C CYS A 52 77.93 147.11 -17.99
N ASN A 53 77.23 147.92 -17.19
CA ASN A 53 76.27 147.43 -16.19
C ASN A 53 75.04 146.80 -16.85
N ASP A 54 74.49 147.40 -17.90
CA ASP A 54 73.36 146.85 -18.65
C ASP A 54 73.72 145.52 -19.32
N LEU A 55 74.89 145.45 -19.97
CA LEU A 55 75.41 144.21 -20.54
C LEU A 55 75.62 143.13 -19.48
N ARG A 56 76.16 143.49 -18.31
CA ARG A 56 76.31 142.54 -17.18
C ARG A 56 74.96 142.03 -16.68
N GLN A 57 73.97 142.91 -16.53
CA GLN A 57 72.60 142.50 -16.16
C GLN A 57 71.93 141.61 -17.21
N ILE A 58 72.21 141.81 -18.50
CA ILE A 58 71.72 140.95 -19.58
C ILE A 58 72.38 139.57 -19.47
N VAL A 59 73.71 139.51 -19.32
CA VAL A 59 74.44 138.24 -19.15
C VAL A 59 73.98 137.49 -17.90
N ASP A 60 73.77 138.18 -16.78
CA ASP A 60 73.28 137.56 -15.55
C ASP A 60 71.86 137.00 -15.74
N ARG A 61 70.98 137.73 -16.43
CA ARG A 61 69.63 137.25 -16.78
C ARG A 61 69.67 136.02 -17.70
N GLU A 62 70.53 136.03 -18.72
CA GLU A 62 70.71 134.89 -19.62
C GLU A 62 71.33 133.69 -18.90
N GLN A 63 72.29 133.89 -17.99
CA GLN A 63 72.85 132.83 -17.16
C GLN A 63 71.81 132.23 -16.22
N ILE A 64 70.97 133.06 -15.60
CA ILE A 64 69.84 132.58 -14.79
C ILE A 64 68.88 131.78 -15.67
N SER A 65 68.50 132.30 -16.85
CA SER A 65 67.59 131.62 -17.79
C SER A 65 68.15 130.29 -18.30
N LEU A 66 69.45 130.22 -18.57
CA LEU A 66 70.13 128.98 -18.97
C LEU A 66 70.19 127.99 -17.81
N ARG A 67 70.46 128.47 -16.58
CA ARG A 67 70.46 127.62 -15.39
C ARG A 67 69.08 127.05 -15.12
N THR A 68 68.03 127.88 -15.16
CA THR A 68 66.65 127.42 -14.98
C THR A 68 66.24 126.45 -16.09
N GLY A 69 66.58 126.75 -17.34
CA GLY A 69 66.31 125.83 -18.46
C GLY A 69 67.06 124.50 -18.33
N ASN A 70 68.30 124.51 -17.83
CA ASN A 70 69.06 123.29 -17.58
C ASN A 70 68.47 122.48 -16.41
N GLU A 71 68.03 123.14 -15.34
CA GLU A 71 67.32 122.49 -14.22
C GLU A 71 65.98 121.87 -14.67
N GLU A 72 65.24 122.53 -15.56
CA GLU A 72 64.02 121.99 -16.17
C GLU A 72 64.30 120.80 -17.08
N LEU A 73 65.37 120.85 -17.88
CA LEU A 73 65.78 119.74 -18.72
C LEU A 73 66.19 118.52 -17.88
N GLU A 74 66.98 118.71 -16.82
CA GLU A 74 67.37 117.63 -15.91
C GLU A 74 66.15 117.04 -15.17
N ARG A 75 65.18 117.88 -14.78
CA ARG A 75 63.91 117.40 -14.23
C ARG A 75 63.13 116.56 -15.26
N GLY A 76 63.03 117.03 -16.50
CA GLY A 76 62.38 116.30 -17.59
C GLY A 76 63.07 114.97 -17.92
N LYS A 77 64.41 114.92 -17.87
CA LYS A 77 65.17 113.67 -18.00
C LYS A 77 64.86 112.70 -16.87
N ALA A 78 64.86 113.17 -15.62
CA ALA A 78 64.54 112.35 -14.46
C ALA A 78 63.09 111.82 -14.53
N GLU A 79 62.13 112.64 -14.97
CA GLU A 79 60.75 112.24 -15.21
C GLU A 79 60.63 111.20 -16.33
N LEU A 80 61.37 111.37 -17.43
CA LEU A 80 61.41 110.41 -18.54
C LEU A 80 62.01 109.07 -18.10
N GLU A 81 63.13 109.08 -17.37
CA GLU A 81 63.74 107.88 -16.81
C GLU A 81 62.79 107.17 -15.84
N SER A 82 62.10 107.94 -14.99
CA SER A 82 61.06 107.40 -14.10
C SER A 82 59.93 106.74 -14.91
N GLY A 83 59.44 107.41 -15.95
CA GLY A 83 58.41 106.88 -16.84
C GLY A 83 58.86 105.63 -17.61
N GLN A 84 60.11 105.58 -18.07
CA GLN A 84 60.70 104.40 -18.71
C GLN A 84 60.80 103.21 -17.75
N ARG A 85 61.21 103.46 -16.50
CA ARG A 85 61.21 102.41 -15.45
C ARG A 85 59.81 101.91 -15.17
N GLN A 86 58.83 102.81 -15.02
CA GLN A 86 57.43 102.45 -14.82
C GLN A 86 56.88 101.61 -16.00
N LEU A 87 57.20 102.01 -17.24
CA LEU A 87 56.81 101.26 -18.43
C LEU A 87 57.44 99.87 -18.45
N ALA A 88 58.74 99.75 -18.14
CA ALA A 88 59.42 98.46 -18.06
C ALA A 88 58.78 97.57 -16.99
N THR A 89 58.53 98.09 -15.79
CA THR A 89 57.84 97.34 -14.73
C THR A 89 56.42 96.94 -15.14
N GLY A 90 55.69 97.80 -15.86
CA GLY A 90 54.36 97.50 -16.38
C GLY A 90 54.37 96.43 -17.46
N GLN A 91 55.40 96.40 -18.32
CA GLN A 91 55.59 95.38 -19.35
C GLN A 91 55.91 94.01 -18.72
N GLU A 92 56.76 93.97 -17.70
CA GLU A 92 57.06 92.75 -16.95
C GLU A 92 55.82 92.23 -16.22
N ALA A 93 55.06 93.10 -15.56
CA ALA A 93 53.81 92.74 -14.89
C ALA A 93 52.78 92.18 -15.89
N LEU A 94 52.61 92.82 -17.05
CA LEU A 94 51.69 92.34 -18.09
C LEU A 94 52.13 90.99 -18.67
N LYS A 95 53.44 90.77 -18.82
CA LYS A 95 53.97 89.47 -19.25
C LYS A 95 53.67 88.38 -18.21
N ALA A 96 53.90 88.66 -16.93
CA ALA A 96 53.59 87.75 -15.84
C ALA A 96 52.09 87.43 -15.75
N ASP A 97 51.23 88.44 -15.90
CA ASP A 97 49.77 88.24 -15.94
C ASP A 97 49.33 87.40 -17.14
N LYS A 98 49.94 87.60 -18.32
CA LYS A 98 49.65 86.79 -19.50
C LYS A 98 50.05 85.31 -19.29
N GLU A 99 51.22 85.07 -18.69
CA GLU A 99 51.67 83.72 -18.37
C GLU A 99 50.76 83.05 -17.32
N ARG A 100 50.34 83.82 -16.29
CA ARG A 100 49.37 83.35 -15.29
C ARG A 100 48.02 82.99 -15.91
N LEU A 101 47.47 83.86 -16.77
CA LEU A 101 46.19 83.62 -17.44
C LEU A 101 46.24 82.39 -18.37
N GLU A 102 47.36 82.15 -19.05
CA GLU A 102 47.51 80.94 -19.87
C GLU A 102 47.58 79.69 -18.98
N GLY A 103 48.24 79.77 -17.82
CA GLY A 103 48.22 78.70 -16.82
C GLY A 103 46.82 78.41 -16.28
N GLU A 104 46.07 79.45 -15.89
CA GLU A 104 44.67 79.33 -15.43
C GLU A 104 43.77 78.73 -16.51
N LYS A 105 43.96 79.12 -17.78
CA LYS A 105 43.22 78.56 -18.91
C LYS A 105 43.51 77.06 -19.12
N GLN A 106 44.75 76.63 -18.94
CA GLN A 106 45.12 75.21 -19.03
C GLN A 106 44.51 74.40 -17.88
N VAL A 107 44.52 74.94 -16.66
CA VAL A 107 43.86 74.29 -15.50
C VAL A 107 42.36 74.15 -15.74
N LEU A 108 41.68 75.21 -16.18
CA LEU A 108 40.25 75.16 -16.48
C LEU A 108 39.91 74.16 -17.61
N ALA A 109 40.79 74.03 -18.61
CA ALA A 109 40.62 73.03 -19.65
C ALA A 109 40.70 71.59 -19.10
N ALA A 110 41.69 71.32 -18.24
CA ALA A 110 41.84 70.02 -17.58
C ALA A 110 40.68 69.71 -16.62
N GLU A 111 40.21 70.70 -15.84
CA GLU A 111 39.03 70.56 -14.98
C GLU A 111 37.77 70.26 -15.80
N ARG A 112 37.61 70.89 -16.96
CA ARG A 112 36.48 70.63 -17.85
C ARG A 112 36.51 69.21 -18.41
N GLU A 113 37.66 68.73 -18.87
CA GLU A 113 37.80 67.34 -19.33
C GLU A 113 37.50 66.33 -18.20
N SER A 114 37.98 66.62 -16.98
CA SER A 114 37.66 65.82 -15.79
C SER A 114 36.15 65.79 -15.51
N LEU A 115 35.48 66.94 -15.54
CA LEU A 115 34.02 67.04 -15.35
C LEU A 115 33.24 66.32 -16.44
N ASP A 116 33.66 66.42 -17.70
CA ASP A 116 33.02 65.69 -18.79
C ASP A 116 33.16 64.17 -18.59
N SER A 117 34.34 63.70 -18.15
CA SER A 117 34.55 62.27 -17.83
C SER A 117 33.70 61.77 -16.65
N GLU A 118 33.53 62.58 -15.60
CA GLU A 118 32.67 62.25 -14.47
C GLU A 118 31.19 62.25 -14.88
N LYS A 119 30.79 63.17 -15.74
CA LYS A 119 29.43 63.19 -16.29
C LYS A 119 29.13 61.93 -17.10
N ASP A 120 30.05 61.50 -17.95
CA ASP A 120 29.89 60.26 -18.71
C ASP A 120 29.80 59.04 -17.79
N ARG A 121 30.61 59.00 -16.72
CA ARG A 121 30.56 57.94 -15.71
C ARG A 121 29.23 57.92 -14.95
N LEU A 122 28.68 59.09 -14.62
CA LEU A 122 27.38 59.20 -13.95
C LEU A 122 26.23 58.77 -14.87
N GLU A 123 26.25 59.12 -16.15
CA GLU A 123 25.25 58.64 -17.10
C GLU A 123 25.34 57.13 -17.30
N ALA A 124 26.55 56.56 -17.40
CA ALA A 124 26.74 55.11 -17.44
C ALA A 124 26.18 54.43 -16.18
N GLY A 125 26.51 54.94 -14.98
CA GLY A 125 25.97 54.40 -13.73
C GLY A 125 24.45 54.51 -13.63
N LYS A 126 23.86 55.59 -14.14
CA LYS A 126 22.39 55.74 -14.22
C LYS A 126 21.76 54.71 -15.14
N THR A 127 22.37 54.42 -16.29
CA THR A 127 21.86 53.38 -17.20
C THR A 127 21.97 51.98 -16.59
N GLU A 128 23.05 51.69 -15.86
CA GLU A 128 23.23 50.42 -15.16
C GLU A 128 22.19 50.24 -14.04
N LEU A 129 21.94 51.28 -13.24
CA LEU A 129 20.91 51.24 -12.20
C LEU A 129 19.52 51.03 -12.76
N GLU A 130 19.19 51.63 -13.91
CA GLU A 130 17.89 51.42 -14.55
C GLU A 130 17.77 49.99 -15.11
N ALA A 131 18.85 49.40 -15.64
CA ALA A 131 18.87 48.01 -16.07
C ALA A 131 18.64 47.05 -14.89
N ILE A 132 19.37 47.23 -13.79
CA ILE A 132 19.19 46.43 -12.56
C ILE A 132 17.76 46.57 -12.02
N ARG A 133 17.19 47.77 -12.07
CA ARG A 133 15.80 48.01 -11.64
C ARG A 133 14.81 47.22 -12.48
N ILE A 134 14.99 47.18 -13.80
CA ILE A 134 14.11 46.42 -14.71
C ILE A 134 14.25 44.92 -14.44
N GLU A 135 15.47 44.41 -14.27
CA GLU A 135 15.72 43.00 -13.94
C GLU A 135 15.05 42.62 -12.61
N TRP A 136 15.25 43.43 -11.56
CA TRP A 136 14.62 43.19 -10.26
C TRP A 136 13.09 43.20 -10.33
N MET A 137 12.50 44.12 -11.11
CA MET A 137 11.05 44.15 -11.33
C MET A 137 10.57 42.88 -12.04
N SER A 138 11.32 42.38 -13.03
CA SER A 138 10.98 41.14 -13.74
C SER A 138 11.09 39.91 -12.84
N GLU A 139 12.13 39.82 -12.00
CA GLU A 139 12.28 38.74 -11.02
C GLU A 139 11.16 38.78 -9.97
N LYS A 140 10.78 39.98 -9.52
CA LYS A 140 9.66 40.17 -8.59
C LYS A 140 8.34 39.70 -9.20
N GLU A 141 8.08 40.02 -10.47
CA GLU A 141 6.88 39.55 -11.17
C GLU A 141 6.89 38.03 -11.34
N ALA A 142 8.03 37.44 -11.74
CA ALA A 142 8.19 35.99 -11.82
C ALA A 142 7.96 35.32 -10.45
N PHE A 143 8.49 35.90 -9.38
CA PHE A 143 8.27 35.42 -8.02
C PHE A 143 6.79 35.45 -7.63
N LEU A 144 6.07 36.54 -7.90
CA LEU A 144 4.63 36.63 -7.64
C LEU A 144 3.84 35.57 -8.42
N VAL A 145 4.19 35.32 -9.69
CA VAL A 145 3.59 34.23 -10.48
C VAL A 145 3.83 32.88 -9.80
N THR A 146 5.07 32.57 -9.40
CA THR A 146 5.36 31.31 -8.71
C THR A 146 4.63 31.19 -7.37
N GLN A 147 4.49 32.28 -6.62
CA GLN A 147 3.72 32.31 -5.38
C GLN A 147 2.25 31.95 -5.64
N THR A 148 1.62 32.57 -6.64
CA THR A 148 0.21 32.27 -6.98
C THR A 148 0.02 30.83 -7.47
N ALA A 149 1.00 30.27 -8.21
CA ALA A 149 0.95 28.88 -8.64
C ALA A 149 1.02 27.91 -7.45
N VAL A 150 1.93 28.15 -6.50
CA VAL A 150 2.05 27.35 -5.27
C VAL A 150 0.79 27.44 -4.40
N GLU A 151 0.16 28.62 -4.34
CA GLU A 151 -1.13 28.78 -3.65
C GLU A 151 -2.23 27.95 -4.33
N GLY A 152 -2.29 27.93 -5.66
CA GLY A 152 -3.21 27.07 -6.42
C GLY A 152 -2.98 25.57 -6.18
N GLU A 153 -1.73 25.11 -6.26
CA GLU A 153 -1.38 23.70 -5.98
C GLU A 153 -1.75 23.29 -4.54
N LYS A 154 -1.64 24.22 -3.59
CA LYS A 154 -2.03 23.98 -2.19
C LYS A 154 -3.53 23.83 -2.05
N GLU A 155 -4.33 24.62 -2.76
CA GLU A 155 -5.79 24.48 -2.79
C GLU A 155 -6.20 23.15 -3.41
N GLU A 156 -5.62 22.76 -4.54
CA GLU A 156 -5.87 21.46 -5.18
C GLU A 156 -5.51 20.28 -4.27
N LEU A 157 -4.39 20.38 -3.53
CA LEU A 157 -3.99 19.35 -2.58
C LEU A 157 -4.97 19.23 -1.41
N GLU A 158 -5.54 20.35 -0.95
CA GLU A 158 -6.53 20.34 0.12
C GLU A 158 -7.87 19.74 -0.35
N GLU A 159 -8.30 20.05 -1.57
CA GLU A 159 -9.47 19.40 -2.20
C GLU A 159 -9.26 17.89 -2.34
N ALA A 160 -8.09 17.46 -2.82
CA ALA A 160 -7.73 16.05 -2.92
C ALA A 160 -7.74 15.34 -1.55
N ARG A 161 -7.25 16.00 -0.50
CA ARG A 161 -7.29 15.49 0.88
C ARG A 161 -8.71 15.33 1.39
N GLN A 162 -9.59 16.30 1.13
CA GLN A 162 -10.99 16.22 1.50
C GLN A 162 -11.69 15.09 0.76
N SER A 163 -11.47 14.96 -0.55
CA SER A 163 -12.00 13.85 -1.35
C SER A 163 -11.57 12.50 -0.79
N LEU A 164 -10.28 12.32 -0.50
CA LEU A 164 -9.74 11.10 0.10
C LEU A 164 -10.36 10.82 1.48
N GLY A 165 -10.60 11.86 2.28
CA GLY A 165 -11.32 11.76 3.55
C GLY A 165 -12.75 11.23 3.36
N THR A 166 -13.48 11.72 2.36
CA THR A 166 -14.83 11.23 2.04
C THR A 166 -14.84 9.79 1.54
N ASP A 167 -13.87 9.41 0.71
CA ASP A 167 -13.73 8.04 0.19
C ASP A 167 -13.38 7.06 1.31
N LYS A 168 -12.52 7.46 2.26
CA LYS A 168 -12.22 6.66 3.44
C LYS A 168 -13.46 6.42 4.30
N ALA A 169 -14.27 7.46 4.54
CA ALA A 169 -15.52 7.31 5.29
C ALA A 169 -16.51 6.38 4.57
N ARG A 170 -16.63 6.48 3.24
CA ARG A 170 -17.45 5.58 2.42
C ARG A 170 -16.97 4.13 2.49
N LEU A 171 -15.65 3.91 2.48
CA LEU A 171 -15.07 2.58 2.59
C LEU A 171 -15.34 1.96 3.97
N ASP A 172 -15.24 2.74 5.04
CA ASP A 172 -15.50 2.25 6.40
C ASP A 172 -16.99 1.93 6.59
N GLU A 173 -17.91 2.71 6.01
CA GLU A 173 -19.34 2.39 5.98
C GLU A 173 -19.60 1.09 5.20
N ALA A 174 -19.01 0.93 4.02
CA ALA A 174 -19.16 -0.29 3.21
C ALA A 174 -18.63 -1.54 3.94
N LYS A 175 -17.52 -1.41 4.69
CA LYS A 175 -17.02 -2.50 5.56
C LYS A 175 -18.02 -2.83 6.67
N GLY A 176 -18.60 -1.81 7.29
CA GLY A 176 -19.64 -1.99 8.31
C GLY A 176 -20.84 -2.77 7.77
N GLN A 177 -21.33 -2.39 6.59
CA GLN A 177 -22.44 -3.08 5.94
C GLN A 177 -22.10 -4.54 5.60
N LEU A 178 -20.91 -4.81 5.06
CA LEU A 178 -20.46 -6.16 4.76
C LEU A 178 -20.38 -7.06 5.99
N GLU A 179 -19.92 -6.53 7.13
CA GLU A 179 -19.87 -7.31 8.37
C GLU A 179 -21.28 -7.57 8.93
N ALA A 180 -22.20 -6.62 8.81
CA ALA A 180 -23.61 -6.83 9.15
C ALA A 180 -24.26 -7.92 8.27
N ASP A 181 -24.02 -7.87 6.96
CA ASP A 181 -24.51 -8.88 6.01
C ASP A 181 -23.92 -10.26 6.31
N ARG A 182 -22.63 -10.31 6.63
CA ARG A 182 -21.94 -11.56 7.03
C ARG A 182 -22.57 -12.17 8.29
N LEU A 183 -22.85 -11.36 9.31
CA LEU A 183 -23.52 -11.83 10.54
C LEU A 183 -24.95 -12.32 10.25
N SER A 184 -25.69 -11.61 9.40
CA SER A 184 -27.03 -12.01 8.96
C SER A 184 -27.01 -13.36 8.23
N LEU A 185 -26.10 -13.55 7.27
CA LEU A 185 -25.93 -14.81 6.54
C LEU A 185 -25.54 -15.96 7.48
N ARG A 186 -24.69 -15.71 8.48
CA ARG A 186 -24.34 -16.71 9.49
C ARG A 186 -25.53 -17.13 10.33
N ALA A 187 -26.38 -16.19 10.73
CA ALA A 187 -27.61 -16.47 11.45
C ALA A 187 -28.60 -17.28 10.60
N GLN A 188 -28.78 -16.92 9.33
CA GLN A 188 -29.60 -17.68 8.38
C GLN A 188 -29.09 -19.11 8.18
N THR A 189 -27.77 -19.28 8.04
CA THR A 189 -27.14 -20.61 7.90
C THR A 189 -27.40 -21.48 9.13
N SER A 190 -27.23 -20.93 10.33
CA SER A 190 -27.55 -21.62 11.58
C SER A 190 -29.03 -22.03 11.67
N SER A 191 -29.93 -21.13 11.25
CA SER A 191 -31.37 -21.45 11.19
C SER A 191 -31.69 -22.57 10.22
N LEU A 192 -31.05 -22.58 9.04
CA LEU A 192 -31.21 -23.65 8.06
C LEU A 192 -30.67 -24.99 8.56
N GLU A 193 -29.54 -25.00 9.26
CA GLU A 193 -29.00 -26.20 9.89
C GLU A 193 -29.95 -26.76 10.96
N GLN A 194 -30.56 -25.91 11.77
CA GLN A 194 -31.58 -26.32 12.75
C GLN A 194 -32.81 -26.92 12.07
N LYS A 195 -33.33 -26.27 11.02
CA LYS A 195 -34.46 -26.80 10.22
C LYS A 195 -34.11 -28.15 9.58
N LYS A 196 -32.90 -28.30 9.06
CA LYS A 196 -32.42 -29.56 8.50
C LYS A 196 -32.40 -30.67 9.54
N ARG A 197 -31.86 -30.42 10.74
CA ARG A 197 -31.87 -31.40 11.84
C ARG A 197 -33.27 -31.81 12.24
N ALA A 198 -34.21 -30.86 12.34
CA ALA A 198 -35.60 -31.14 12.64
C ALA A 198 -36.27 -32.00 11.56
N LEU A 199 -35.97 -31.76 10.28
CA LEU A 199 -36.45 -32.59 9.17
C LEU A 199 -35.85 -34.00 9.19
N ASP A 200 -34.56 -34.12 9.50
CA ASP A 200 -33.89 -35.43 9.63
C ASP A 200 -34.50 -36.23 10.80
N GLU A 201 -34.82 -35.58 11.93
CA GLU A 201 -35.52 -36.19 13.06
C GLU A 201 -36.94 -36.63 12.69
N MET A 202 -37.72 -35.77 12.03
CA MET A 202 -39.05 -36.15 11.52
C MET A 202 -38.98 -37.34 10.57
N ARG A 203 -37.96 -37.40 9.71
CA ARG A 203 -37.75 -38.52 8.78
C ARG A 203 -37.47 -39.83 9.53
N ILE A 204 -36.64 -39.79 10.59
CA ILE A 204 -36.36 -40.97 11.42
C ILE A 204 -37.66 -41.44 12.10
N ASN A 205 -38.44 -40.52 12.67
CA ASN A 205 -39.72 -40.86 13.32
C ASN A 205 -40.70 -41.48 12.32
N LEU A 206 -40.89 -40.88 11.15
CA LEU A 206 -41.75 -41.44 10.09
C LEU A 206 -41.30 -42.83 9.65
N ASN A 207 -39.99 -43.07 9.54
CA ASN A 207 -39.48 -44.38 9.16
C ASN A 207 -39.71 -45.42 10.26
N THR A 208 -39.63 -44.99 11.52
CA THR A 208 -39.95 -45.82 12.69
C THR A 208 -41.44 -46.17 12.72
N ASP A 209 -42.31 -45.19 12.56
CA ASP A 209 -43.77 -45.36 12.49
C ASP A 209 -44.18 -46.25 11.30
N SER A 210 -43.51 -46.09 10.15
CA SER A 210 -43.73 -46.98 9.01
C SER A 210 -43.33 -48.44 9.33
N GLY A 211 -42.26 -48.63 10.09
CA GLY A 211 -41.84 -49.95 10.55
C GLY A 211 -42.84 -50.59 11.51
N THR A 212 -43.30 -49.82 12.51
CA THR A 212 -44.29 -50.31 13.48
C THR A 212 -45.62 -50.66 12.81
N LEU A 213 -46.09 -49.84 11.87
CA LEU A 213 -47.30 -50.12 11.09
C LEU A 213 -47.15 -51.37 10.21
N ALA A 214 -45.95 -51.62 9.65
CA ALA A 214 -45.69 -52.85 8.90
C ALA A 214 -45.75 -54.09 9.80
N ASP A 215 -45.20 -54.01 11.01
CA ASP A 215 -45.27 -55.08 12.00
C ASP A 215 -46.72 -55.34 12.48
N GLU A 216 -47.49 -54.27 12.73
CA GLU A 216 -48.92 -54.37 13.08
C GLU A 216 -49.73 -55.01 11.95
N ARG A 217 -49.50 -54.59 10.71
CA ARG A 217 -50.13 -55.22 9.53
C ARG A 217 -49.83 -56.72 9.49
N ARG A 218 -48.57 -57.10 9.68
CA ARG A 218 -48.16 -58.52 9.67
C ARG A 218 -48.84 -59.31 10.78
N ARG A 219 -48.93 -58.75 12.00
CA ARG A 219 -49.67 -59.36 13.12
C ARG A 219 -51.15 -59.54 12.80
N LEU A 220 -51.79 -58.56 12.17
CA LEU A 220 -53.20 -58.67 11.77
C LEU A 220 -53.41 -59.72 10.67
N GLU A 221 -52.47 -59.87 9.74
CA GLU A 221 -52.49 -60.93 8.72
C GLU A 221 -52.32 -62.33 9.34
N ASP A 222 -51.42 -62.48 10.32
CA ASP A 222 -51.26 -63.73 11.08
C ASP A 222 -52.53 -64.07 11.87
N GLU A 223 -53.13 -63.09 12.55
CA GLU A 223 -54.36 -63.29 13.33
C GLU A 223 -55.56 -63.61 12.42
N ALA A 224 -55.65 -62.96 11.25
CA ALA A 224 -56.64 -63.29 10.24
C ALA A 224 -56.50 -64.75 9.76
N SER A 225 -55.27 -65.21 9.53
CA SER A 225 -54.98 -66.59 9.14
C SER A 225 -55.37 -67.59 10.24
N ARG A 226 -55.11 -67.26 11.51
CA ARG A 226 -55.55 -68.06 12.66
C ARG A 226 -57.06 -68.14 12.78
N LEU A 227 -57.76 -67.02 12.58
CA LEU A 227 -59.22 -66.99 12.57
C LEU A 227 -59.79 -67.83 11.42
N ASP A 228 -59.15 -67.84 10.25
CA ASP A 228 -59.56 -68.70 9.14
C ASP A 228 -59.39 -70.18 9.46
N MET A 229 -58.25 -70.58 10.02
CA MET A 229 -58.04 -71.95 10.51
C MET A 229 -59.05 -72.34 11.59
N ALA A 230 -59.34 -71.45 12.54
CA ALA A 230 -60.32 -71.70 13.59
C ALA A 230 -61.74 -71.87 13.01
N LYS A 231 -62.11 -71.09 11.98
CA LYS A 231 -63.37 -71.27 11.25
C LYS A 231 -63.44 -72.62 10.56
N GLN A 232 -62.39 -73.00 9.82
CA GLN A 232 -62.33 -74.31 9.16
C GLN A 232 -62.45 -75.45 10.17
N GLN A 233 -61.81 -75.33 11.34
CA GLN A 233 -61.96 -76.31 12.41
C GLN A 233 -63.40 -76.37 12.94
N LEU A 234 -64.05 -75.22 13.13
CA LEU A 234 -65.43 -75.17 13.60
C LEU A 234 -66.41 -75.79 12.58
N ASP A 235 -66.17 -75.58 11.28
CA ASP A 235 -66.93 -76.22 10.21
C ASP A 235 -66.73 -77.74 10.24
N ASN A 236 -65.49 -78.21 10.39
CA ASN A 236 -65.19 -79.63 10.54
C ASN A 236 -65.90 -80.23 11.77
N ASP A 237 -65.84 -79.56 12.92
CA ASP A 237 -66.52 -79.98 14.15
C ASP A 237 -68.04 -80.01 13.96
N THR A 238 -68.60 -79.04 13.23
CA THR A 238 -70.04 -79.00 12.89
C THR A 238 -70.42 -80.19 12.02
N THR A 239 -69.65 -80.51 10.98
CA THR A 239 -69.91 -81.70 10.14
C THR A 239 -69.74 -83.01 10.92
N ALA A 240 -68.77 -83.08 11.83
CA ALA A 240 -68.58 -84.22 12.71
C ALA A 240 -69.79 -84.41 13.64
N LEU A 241 -70.28 -83.32 14.24
CA LEU A 241 -71.49 -83.33 15.07
C LEU A 241 -72.72 -83.77 14.28
N ASP A 242 -72.92 -83.28 13.06
CA ASP A 242 -74.03 -83.72 12.20
C ASP A 242 -73.93 -85.22 11.86
N ASN A 243 -72.72 -85.73 11.58
CA ASN A 243 -72.50 -87.15 11.38
C ASN A 243 -72.85 -87.96 12.65
N THR A 244 -72.41 -87.51 13.83
CA THR A 244 -72.78 -88.17 15.10
C THR A 244 -74.28 -88.13 15.34
N ARG A 245 -74.96 -87.03 15.00
CA ARG A 245 -76.41 -86.90 15.08
C ARG A 245 -77.11 -87.90 14.15
N HIS A 246 -76.66 -88.03 12.91
CA HIS A 246 -77.17 -89.04 11.99
C HIS A 246 -76.94 -90.47 12.50
N GLN A 247 -75.76 -90.74 13.06
CA GLN A 247 -75.43 -92.03 13.68
C GLN A 247 -76.38 -92.34 14.84
N LEU A 248 -76.63 -91.37 15.72
CA LEU A 248 -77.55 -91.49 16.85
C LEU A 248 -79.00 -91.71 16.39
N GLU A 249 -79.45 -91.03 15.33
CA GLU A 249 -80.79 -91.26 14.79
C GLU A 249 -80.91 -92.67 14.18
N ALA A 250 -79.88 -93.15 13.48
CA ALA A 250 -79.84 -94.52 12.99
C ALA A 250 -79.84 -95.56 14.12
N ASP A 251 -79.05 -95.31 15.18
CA ASP A 251 -79.04 -96.17 16.38
C ASP A 251 -80.39 -96.17 17.10
N LYS A 252 -81.06 -95.03 17.17
CA LYS A 252 -82.42 -94.91 17.72
C LYS A 252 -83.42 -95.74 16.92
N VAL A 253 -83.41 -95.65 15.59
CA VAL A 253 -84.24 -96.50 14.72
C VAL A 253 -83.96 -97.98 14.98
N ARG A 254 -82.69 -98.37 15.03
CA ARG A 254 -82.28 -99.76 15.31
C ARG A 254 -82.72 -100.23 16.71
N LEU A 255 -82.67 -99.36 17.71
CA LEU A 255 -83.18 -99.65 19.05
C LEU A 255 -84.70 -99.80 19.05
N ASP A 256 -85.44 -98.99 18.31
CA ASP A 256 -86.89 -99.14 18.14
C ASP A 256 -87.26 -100.44 17.41
N GLU A 257 -86.48 -100.85 16.42
CA GLU A 257 -86.62 -102.17 15.78
C GLU A 257 -86.36 -103.30 16.77
N LYS A 258 -85.28 -103.23 17.55
CA LYS A 258 -84.99 -104.21 18.63
C LYS A 258 -86.10 -104.24 19.67
N ARG A 259 -86.64 -103.07 20.06
CA ARG A 259 -87.79 -102.97 20.96
C ARG A 259 -88.99 -103.71 20.39
N LYS A 260 -89.37 -103.47 19.13
CA LYS A 260 -90.45 -104.19 18.45
C LYS A 260 -90.19 -105.70 18.37
N ALA A 261 -88.95 -106.11 18.11
CA ALA A 261 -88.56 -107.52 18.10
C ALA A 261 -88.69 -108.17 19.50
N ILE A 262 -88.35 -107.44 20.56
CA ILE A 262 -88.54 -107.89 21.94
C ILE A 262 -90.05 -107.94 22.26
N GLU A 263 -90.83 -106.93 21.89
CA GLU A 263 -92.29 -106.92 22.11
C GLU A 263 -92.97 -108.10 21.42
N THR A 264 -92.62 -108.38 20.17
CA THR A 264 -93.11 -109.56 19.43
C THR A 264 -92.64 -110.87 20.05
N SER A 265 -91.38 -110.97 20.50
CA SER A 265 -90.89 -112.14 21.24
C SER A 265 -91.60 -112.31 22.58
N THR A 266 -91.93 -111.23 23.27
CA THR A 266 -92.64 -111.24 24.56
C THR A 266 -94.09 -111.68 24.35
N ALA A 267 -94.76 -111.18 23.30
CA ALA A 267 -96.07 -111.63 22.88
C ALA A 267 -96.07 -113.13 22.51
N ALA A 268 -95.07 -113.60 21.75
CA ALA A 268 -94.91 -115.02 21.44
C ALA A 268 -94.68 -115.89 22.70
N GLN A 269 -93.93 -115.38 23.68
CA GLN A 269 -93.77 -116.04 24.98
C GLN A 269 -95.06 -116.07 25.79
N GLN A 270 -95.88 -115.00 25.76
CA GLN A 270 -97.20 -114.99 26.40
C GLN A 270 -98.17 -115.96 25.73
N GLU A 271 -98.17 -116.07 24.40
CA GLU A 271 -98.95 -117.07 23.68
C GLU A 271 -98.51 -118.50 24.00
N LEU A 272 -97.19 -118.75 24.04
CA LEU A 272 -96.64 -120.02 24.52
C LEU A 272 -97.08 -120.29 25.96
N GLY A 273 -96.99 -119.29 26.85
CA GLY A 273 -97.48 -119.36 28.22
C GLY A 273 -98.95 -119.75 28.28
N ALA A 274 -99.82 -119.03 27.58
CA ALA A 274 -101.26 -119.33 27.50
C ALA A 274 -101.54 -120.74 26.93
N ARG A 275 -100.74 -121.18 25.95
CA ARG A 275 -100.85 -122.53 25.38
C ARG A 275 -100.42 -123.61 26.36
N TRP A 276 -99.40 -123.35 27.17
CA TRP A 276 -98.96 -124.22 28.25
C TRP A 276 -99.97 -124.23 29.40
N ASP A 277 -100.54 -123.08 29.78
CA ASP A 277 -101.61 -122.99 30.78
C ASP A 277 -102.84 -123.79 30.33
N GLY A 278 -103.27 -123.65 29.07
CA GLY A 278 -104.35 -124.48 28.52
C GLY A 278 -104.02 -125.97 28.48
N LYS A 279 -102.76 -126.34 28.27
CA LYS A 279 -102.30 -127.74 28.31
C LYS A 279 -102.25 -128.28 29.76
N ILE A 280 -101.86 -127.44 30.71
CA ILE A 280 -101.91 -127.73 32.15
C ILE A 280 -103.37 -127.92 32.59
N ASP A 281 -104.28 -127.06 32.15
CA ASP A 281 -105.72 -127.20 32.44
C ASP A 281 -106.31 -128.47 31.82
N SER A 282 -105.90 -128.83 30.60
CA SER A 282 -106.27 -130.12 29.97
C SER A 282 -105.77 -131.32 30.77
N ILE A 283 -104.51 -131.29 31.20
CA ILE A 283 -103.90 -132.37 32.01
C ILE A 283 -104.54 -132.43 33.41
N LEU A 284 -104.88 -131.29 34.02
CA LEU A 284 -105.60 -131.23 35.29
C LEU A 284 -107.05 -131.74 35.16
N GLY A 285 -107.70 -131.52 34.01
CA GLY A 285 -108.97 -132.14 33.65
C GLY A 285 -108.86 -133.66 33.51
N GLU A 286 -107.86 -134.15 32.77
CA GLU A 286 -107.59 -135.58 32.59
C GLU A 286 -107.22 -136.28 33.92
N LEU A 287 -106.51 -135.61 34.83
CA LEU A 287 -106.21 -136.10 36.18
C LEU A 287 -107.45 -136.22 37.07
N LYS A 288 -108.48 -135.40 36.84
CA LYS A 288 -109.71 -135.41 37.64
C LYS A 288 -110.61 -136.59 37.26
N ASP A 289 -110.65 -136.96 35.99
CA ASP A 289 -111.50 -138.04 35.47
C ASP A 289 -110.90 -139.45 35.71
N LEU A 290 -109.61 -139.55 36.01
CA LEU A 290 -108.91 -140.82 36.23
C LEU A 290 -108.92 -141.34 37.69
N ASN A 291 -109.45 -140.59 38.66
CA ASN A 291 -109.40 -140.99 40.08
C ASN A 291 -110.66 -141.73 40.59
N LEU A 292 -111.48 -142.27 39.69
CA LEU A 292 -112.72 -143.02 39.97
C LEU A 292 -112.77 -144.39 39.26
N SER A 293 -111.65 -145.13 39.14
CA SER A 293 -111.68 -146.59 38.90
C SER A 293 -110.28 -147.21 39.07
N THR A 294 -110.19 -148.27 39.87
CA THR A 294 -108.98 -148.82 40.52
C THR A 294 -107.92 -149.51 39.62
N GLY A 295 -106.63 -149.37 40.01
CA GLY A 295 -105.79 -150.54 40.35
C GLY A 295 -104.80 -151.10 39.31
N THR A 296 -103.54 -150.67 39.42
CA THR A 296 -102.27 -151.28 38.95
C THR A 296 -101.90 -151.24 37.46
N SER A 297 -101.00 -150.30 37.12
CA SER A 297 -99.56 -150.52 36.87
C SER A 297 -99.00 -149.55 35.82
N LEU A 298 -97.69 -149.28 35.90
CA LEU A 298 -96.79 -148.66 34.90
C LEU A 298 -96.49 -147.15 35.07
N LYS A 299 -95.53 -146.76 35.94
CA LYS A 299 -94.06 -146.72 35.72
C LYS A 299 -93.51 -145.95 34.50
N ASN A 300 -94.32 -145.32 33.64
CA ASN A 300 -93.82 -144.60 32.45
C ASN A 300 -93.91 -143.06 32.51
N LEU A 301 -94.23 -142.46 33.66
CA LEU A 301 -94.29 -140.99 33.84
C LEU A 301 -93.01 -140.38 34.46
N GLY A 302 -92.05 -141.21 34.89
CA GLY A 302 -90.81 -140.76 35.52
C GLY A 302 -89.66 -140.40 34.56
N THR A 303 -89.75 -140.82 33.29
CA THR A 303 -88.72 -140.55 32.26
C THR A 303 -88.91 -139.21 31.57
N SER A 304 -90.15 -138.78 31.26
CA SER A 304 -90.41 -137.49 30.60
C SER A 304 -90.09 -136.27 31.46
N ILE A 305 -90.15 -136.40 32.80
CA ILE A 305 -89.82 -135.31 33.74
C ILE A 305 -88.30 -135.06 33.79
N LYS A 306 -87.46 -136.06 33.47
CA LYS A 306 -86.01 -135.88 33.39
C LYS A 306 -85.57 -135.18 32.09
N GLU A 307 -86.30 -135.39 30.99
CA GLU A 307 -86.02 -134.72 29.70
C GLU A 307 -86.36 -133.22 29.75
N ILE A 308 -87.47 -132.83 30.38
CA ILE A 308 -87.84 -131.42 30.58
C ILE A 308 -86.78 -130.67 31.44
N LYS A 309 -86.14 -131.36 32.39
CA LYS A 309 -85.10 -130.76 33.25
C LYS A 309 -83.75 -130.57 32.55
N VAL A 310 -83.47 -131.35 31.51
CA VAL A 310 -82.26 -131.18 30.66
C VAL A 310 -82.45 -130.02 29.68
N GLU A 311 -83.66 -129.81 29.18
CA GLU A 311 -83.97 -128.74 28.23
C GLU A 311 -83.97 -127.35 28.89
N VAL A 312 -84.48 -127.24 30.12
CA VAL A 312 -84.40 -125.99 30.93
C VAL A 312 -82.94 -125.60 31.27
N ASN A 313 -82.05 -126.57 31.45
CA ASN A 313 -80.62 -126.31 31.70
C ASN A 313 -79.83 -125.93 30.43
N SER A 314 -80.35 -126.24 29.24
CA SER A 314 -79.74 -125.81 27.97
C SER A 314 -79.99 -124.32 27.68
N LEU A 315 -81.11 -123.76 28.16
CA LEU A 315 -81.44 -122.33 28.04
C LEU A 315 -80.62 -121.44 28.98
N ALA A 316 -80.27 -121.93 30.17
CA ALA A 316 -79.38 -121.22 31.11
C ALA A 316 -77.93 -121.11 30.63
N LYS A 317 -77.53 -121.91 29.62
CA LYS A 317 -76.18 -121.87 29.05
C LYS A 317 -76.02 -120.77 27.98
N ALA A 318 -77.10 -120.35 27.32
CA ALA A 318 -77.09 -119.27 26.34
C ALA A 318 -76.93 -117.86 26.97
N GLU A 319 -77.31 -117.70 28.24
CA GLU A 319 -77.19 -116.43 28.97
C GLU A 319 -75.76 -116.13 29.43
N LYS A 320 -74.95 -117.19 29.62
CA LYS A 320 -73.54 -117.09 30.05
C LYS A 320 -72.59 -116.67 28.92
N ASP A 321 -72.95 -116.94 27.67
CA ASP A 321 -72.12 -116.63 26.48
C ASP A 321 -72.24 -115.15 26.03
N SER A 322 -73.16 -114.38 26.60
CA SER A 322 -73.29 -112.92 26.38
C SER A 322 -72.23 -112.11 27.18
N SER A 323 -71.75 -112.66 28.30
CA SER A 323 -70.82 -111.99 29.21
C SER A 323 -69.36 -111.95 28.70
N THR A 324 -68.98 -112.89 27.82
CA THR A 324 -67.62 -113.00 27.24
C THR A 324 -67.37 -112.06 26.05
N SER A 325 -68.43 -111.58 25.38
CA SER A 325 -68.31 -110.60 24.28
C SER A 325 -67.93 -109.20 24.78
N TRP A 326 -68.34 -108.81 25.98
CA TRP A 326 -68.05 -107.49 26.56
C TRP A 326 -66.58 -107.31 26.94
N ASN A 327 -65.95 -108.37 27.44
CA ASN A 327 -64.54 -108.35 27.84
C ASN A 327 -63.55 -108.26 26.66
N THR A 328 -63.96 -108.70 25.46
CA THR A 328 -63.10 -108.67 24.27
C THR A 328 -63.04 -107.27 23.64
N SER A 329 -64.10 -106.48 23.76
CA SER A 329 -64.16 -105.09 23.26
C SER A 329 -63.37 -104.11 24.13
N PHE A 330 -63.32 -104.34 25.46
CA PHE A 330 -62.56 -103.50 26.39
C PHE A 330 -61.05 -103.58 26.15
N LYS A 331 -60.55 -104.77 25.77
CA LYS A 331 -59.12 -105.02 25.50
C LYS A 331 -58.61 -104.31 24.24
N LYS A 332 -59.46 -104.12 23.23
CA LYS A 332 -59.12 -103.42 21.97
C LYS A 332 -59.04 -101.89 22.12
N VAL A 333 -59.78 -101.33 23.07
CA VAL A 333 -59.74 -99.89 23.40
C VAL A 333 -58.45 -99.55 24.16
N GLN A 334 -58.01 -100.45 25.03
CA GLN A 334 -56.76 -100.30 25.79
C GLN A 334 -55.51 -100.32 24.89
N GLU A 335 -55.44 -101.19 23.88
CA GLU A 335 -54.31 -101.28 22.93
C GLU A 335 -54.24 -100.12 21.92
N SER A 336 -55.32 -99.34 21.76
CA SER A 336 -55.36 -98.18 20.85
C SER A 336 -54.89 -96.89 21.51
N LEU A 337 -55.00 -96.79 22.84
CA LEU A 337 -54.49 -95.67 23.65
C LEU A 337 -52.96 -95.67 23.76
N GLU A 338 -52.34 -96.85 23.87
CA GLU A 338 -50.87 -96.99 23.98
C GLU A 338 -50.13 -96.62 22.67
N ARG A 339 -50.77 -96.79 21.50
CA ARG A 339 -50.18 -96.40 20.20
C ARG A 339 -50.26 -94.90 19.91
N PHE A 340 -51.17 -94.18 20.57
CA PHE A 340 -51.35 -92.74 20.40
C PHE A 340 -50.31 -91.94 21.21
N ASP A 341 -49.87 -92.47 22.36
CA ASP A 341 -48.90 -91.84 23.27
C ASP A 341 -47.45 -91.95 22.74
N GLU A 342 -47.12 -93.02 22.02
CA GLU A 342 -45.80 -93.25 21.40
C GLU A 342 -45.58 -92.38 20.14
N ALA A 343 -46.66 -92.09 19.39
CA ALA A 343 -46.62 -91.25 18.19
C ALA A 343 -46.52 -89.75 18.51
N PHE A 344 -46.99 -89.33 19.68
CA PHE A 344 -46.97 -87.93 20.15
C PHE A 344 -45.57 -87.47 20.59
N LYS A 345 -44.66 -88.41 20.94
CA LYS A 345 -43.29 -88.09 21.41
C LYS A 345 -42.24 -87.96 20.32
N MET A 346 -42.44 -88.51 19.12
CA MET A 346 -41.39 -88.58 18.10
C MET A 346 -41.46 -87.52 16.99
N VAL A 347 -42.56 -86.79 16.81
CA VAL A 347 -42.80 -86.08 15.54
C VAL A 347 -42.45 -84.59 15.50
N THR A 348 -42.57 -83.76 16.54
CA THR A 348 -42.64 -82.30 16.25
C THR A 348 -41.51 -81.36 16.71
N ASP A 349 -40.79 -81.59 17.82
CA ASP A 349 -40.07 -80.43 18.39
C ASP A 349 -38.55 -80.35 18.14
N ASN A 350 -37.85 -81.42 17.71
CA ASN A 350 -36.38 -81.45 17.86
C ASN A 350 -35.52 -81.57 16.59
N GLN A 351 -36.06 -81.47 15.36
CA GLN A 351 -35.23 -81.62 14.15
C GLN A 351 -35.17 -80.42 13.19
N ILE A 352 -35.90 -79.33 13.43
CA ILE A 352 -35.85 -78.14 12.54
C ILE A 352 -35.15 -76.92 13.19
N ILE A 353 -34.99 -76.88 14.52
CA ILE A 353 -34.41 -75.71 15.23
C ILE A 353 -32.86 -75.73 15.29
N ALA A 354 -32.21 -76.89 15.16
CA ALA A 354 -30.76 -77.00 15.37
C ALA A 354 -29.88 -76.50 14.20
N PHE A 355 -30.41 -76.38 12.97
CA PHE A 355 -29.58 -76.05 11.79
C PHE A 355 -29.48 -74.54 11.49
N ASN A 356 -30.46 -73.73 11.93
CA ASN A 356 -30.48 -72.28 11.63
C ASN A 356 -29.67 -71.42 12.64
N HIS A 357 -29.37 -71.93 13.84
CA HIS A 357 -28.66 -71.15 14.87
C HIS A 357 -27.14 -71.04 14.65
N GLU A 358 -26.52 -71.94 13.87
CA GLU A 358 -25.06 -72.00 13.70
C GLU A 358 -24.55 -70.97 12.65
N GLU A 359 -25.37 -70.66 11.64
CA GLU A 359 -25.07 -69.64 10.61
C GLU A 359 -25.25 -68.20 11.15
N GLU A 360 -26.25 -67.96 12.00
CA GLU A 360 -26.42 -66.66 12.68
C GLU A 360 -25.32 -66.40 13.72
N LEU A 361 -24.88 -67.42 14.45
CA LEU A 361 -23.76 -67.32 15.38
C LEU A 361 -22.43 -67.01 14.68
N THR A 362 -22.21 -67.49 13.45
CA THR A 362 -21.02 -67.14 12.66
C THR A 362 -21.12 -65.72 12.11
N ARG A 363 -22.28 -65.29 11.60
CA ARG A 363 -22.49 -63.89 11.16
C ARG A 363 -22.35 -62.87 12.29
N LEU A 364 -22.85 -63.18 13.49
CA LEU A 364 -22.69 -62.33 14.66
C LEU A 364 -21.23 -62.25 15.14
N LYS A 365 -20.48 -63.37 15.12
CA LYS A 365 -19.04 -63.38 15.43
C LYS A 365 -18.24 -62.54 14.43
N GLU A 366 -18.55 -62.63 13.14
CA GLU A 366 -17.90 -61.81 12.11
C GLU A 366 -18.23 -60.32 12.24
N SER A 367 -19.48 -59.96 12.55
CA SER A 367 -19.85 -58.57 12.82
C SER A 367 -19.21 -58.02 14.09
N ALA A 368 -19.11 -58.82 15.15
CA ALA A 368 -18.38 -58.44 16.36
C ALA A 368 -16.89 -58.22 16.08
N ASN A 369 -16.26 -59.07 15.25
CA ASN A 369 -14.88 -58.91 14.83
C ASN A 369 -14.68 -57.65 13.96
N ARG A 370 -15.59 -57.36 13.03
CA ARG A 370 -15.59 -56.12 12.25
C ARG A 370 -15.66 -54.89 13.15
N TRP A 371 -16.60 -54.87 14.09
CA TRP A 371 -16.77 -53.77 15.04
C TRP A 371 -15.54 -53.55 15.93
N THR A 372 -14.89 -54.65 16.35
CA THR A 372 -13.65 -54.58 17.14
C THR A 372 -12.49 -54.01 16.32
N ASN A 373 -12.42 -54.34 15.03
CA ASN A 373 -11.38 -53.85 14.13
C ASN A 373 -11.60 -52.37 13.78
N ASP A 374 -12.85 -51.97 13.51
CA ASP A 374 -13.23 -50.58 13.26
C ASP A 374 -12.94 -49.70 14.48
N ARG A 375 -13.26 -50.19 15.68
CA ARG A 375 -12.89 -49.53 16.94
C ARG A 375 -11.37 -49.33 17.07
N ARG A 376 -10.57 -50.34 16.70
CA ARG A 376 -9.10 -50.25 16.77
C ARG A 376 -8.53 -49.26 15.75
N VAL A 377 -9.13 -49.16 14.57
CA VAL A 377 -8.78 -48.15 13.55
C VAL A 377 -9.11 -46.75 14.07
N LEU A 378 -10.29 -46.55 14.64
CA LEU A 378 -10.68 -45.27 15.25
C LEU A 378 -9.79 -44.88 16.45
N GLU A 379 -9.38 -45.84 17.28
CA GLU A 379 -8.43 -45.60 18.37
C GLU A 379 -7.05 -45.19 17.85
N LEU A 380 -6.55 -45.80 16.76
CA LEU A 380 -5.30 -45.41 16.10
C LEU A 380 -5.39 -44.03 15.43
N GLU A 381 -6.52 -43.70 14.78
CA GLU A 381 -6.77 -42.38 14.21
C GLU A 381 -6.84 -41.30 15.29
N ARG A 382 -7.50 -41.59 16.41
CA ARG A 382 -7.55 -40.71 17.58
C ARG A 382 -6.15 -40.48 18.17
N ASP A 383 -5.37 -41.54 18.36
CA ASP A 383 -4.03 -41.43 18.94
C ASP A 383 -3.06 -40.72 17.97
N GLY A 384 -3.23 -40.90 16.66
CA GLY A 384 -2.53 -40.12 15.62
C GLY A 384 -2.92 -38.64 15.62
N ALA A 385 -4.21 -38.33 15.81
CA ALA A 385 -4.68 -36.95 15.95
C ALA A 385 -4.16 -36.29 17.25
N ILE A 386 -4.10 -37.03 18.36
CA ILE A 386 -3.53 -36.56 19.62
C ILE A 386 -2.02 -36.30 19.48
N GLN A 387 -1.27 -37.17 18.80
CA GLN A 387 0.14 -36.91 18.50
C GLN A 387 0.33 -35.70 17.59
N GLY A 388 -0.51 -35.53 16.57
CA GLY A 388 -0.49 -34.37 15.70
C GLY A 388 -0.76 -33.06 16.45
N LEU A 389 -1.71 -33.06 17.39
CA LEU A 389 -2.02 -31.92 18.26
C LEU A 389 -0.88 -31.61 19.22
N ASN A 390 -0.28 -32.62 19.86
CA ASN A 390 0.86 -32.43 20.76
C ASN A 390 2.09 -31.87 20.01
N GLN A 391 2.32 -32.32 18.76
CA GLN A 391 3.40 -31.80 17.93
C GLN A 391 3.13 -30.35 17.50
N ALA A 392 1.90 -30.02 17.13
CA ALA A 392 1.50 -28.64 16.83
C ALA A 392 1.64 -27.72 18.05
N MET A 393 1.33 -28.21 19.26
CA MET A 393 1.53 -27.45 20.49
C MET A 393 3.00 -27.16 20.77
N VAL A 394 3.90 -28.13 20.57
CA VAL A 394 5.36 -27.92 20.72
C VAL A 394 5.89 -26.93 19.67
N GLU A 395 5.40 -27.01 18.43
CA GLU A 395 5.76 -26.06 17.36
C GLU A 395 5.26 -24.64 17.67
N LEU A 396 4.06 -24.51 18.24
CA LEU A 396 3.50 -23.23 18.69
C LEU A 396 4.28 -22.64 19.87
N ASP A 397 4.68 -23.45 20.86
CA ASP A 397 5.49 -23.00 21.99
C ASP A 397 6.89 -22.56 21.55
N TYR A 398 7.50 -23.27 20.60
CA TYR A 398 8.79 -22.88 20.02
C TYR A 398 8.68 -21.56 19.22
N ALA A 399 7.63 -21.41 18.41
CA ALA A 399 7.36 -20.17 17.67
C ALA A 399 7.08 -18.98 18.62
N ARG A 400 6.37 -19.23 19.73
CA ARG A 400 6.10 -18.24 20.77
C ARG A 400 7.39 -17.79 21.46
N GLN A 401 8.27 -18.72 21.85
CA GLN A 401 9.56 -18.38 22.46
C GLN A 401 10.46 -17.59 21.51
N LEU A 402 10.44 -17.91 20.21
CA LEU A 402 11.14 -17.12 19.19
C LEU A 402 10.58 -15.70 19.11
N GLY A 403 9.26 -15.55 19.05
CA GLY A 403 8.59 -14.24 19.02
C GLY A 403 8.85 -13.39 20.26
N GLU A 404 8.83 -14.00 21.46
CA GLU A 404 9.17 -13.33 22.72
C GLU A 404 10.66 -12.96 22.82
N GLY A 405 11.55 -13.73 22.18
CA GLY A 405 12.97 -13.40 22.06
C GLY A 405 13.20 -12.21 21.11
N GLN A 406 12.46 -12.16 20.01
CA GLN A 406 12.51 -11.08 19.02
C GLN A 406 11.95 -9.77 19.57
N ALA A 407 10.80 -9.82 20.26
CA ALA A 407 10.21 -8.66 20.92
C ALA A 407 11.18 -8.01 21.92
N ARG A 408 11.86 -8.83 22.75
CA ARG A 408 12.87 -8.33 23.71
C ARG A 408 14.07 -7.69 23.03
N ARG A 409 14.53 -8.21 21.89
CA ARG A 409 15.65 -7.61 21.12
C ARG A 409 15.25 -6.28 20.48
N LEU A 410 14.04 -6.19 19.93
CA LEU A 410 13.48 -4.95 19.37
C LEU A 410 13.29 -3.89 20.46
N GLU A 411 12.74 -4.25 21.63
CA GLU A 411 12.59 -3.33 22.77
C GLU A 411 13.94 -2.80 23.27
N ALA A 412 14.95 -3.67 23.42
CA ALA A 412 16.30 -3.26 23.82
C ALA A 412 16.99 -2.36 22.79
N MET A 413 16.72 -2.57 21.51
CA MET A 413 17.28 -1.75 20.42
C MET A 413 16.57 -0.40 20.32
N ASN A 414 15.24 -0.37 20.46
CA ASN A 414 14.46 0.86 20.48
C ASN A 414 14.81 1.74 21.69
N GLY A 415 15.08 1.13 22.85
CA GLY A 415 15.59 1.84 24.03
C GLY A 415 16.94 2.53 23.79
N ARG A 416 17.87 1.89 23.06
CA ARG A 416 19.18 2.48 22.72
C ARG A 416 19.05 3.64 21.74
N VAL A 417 18.15 3.54 20.76
CA VAL A 417 17.86 4.62 19.80
C VAL A 417 17.24 5.83 20.52
N GLU A 418 16.32 5.60 21.45
CA GLU A 418 15.68 6.70 22.20
C GLU A 418 16.66 7.39 23.16
N GLU A 419 17.58 6.63 23.79
CA GLU A 419 18.65 7.21 24.61
C GLU A 419 19.60 8.08 23.76
N ALA A 420 19.97 7.63 22.56
CA ALA A 420 20.80 8.40 21.65
C ALA A 420 20.09 9.67 21.16
N ARG A 421 18.79 9.59 20.87
CA ARG A 421 17.95 10.73 20.47
C ARG A 421 17.85 11.78 21.57
N SER A 422 17.64 11.36 22.81
CA SER A 422 17.60 12.25 23.97
C SER A 422 18.93 12.98 24.20
N LYS A 423 20.08 12.33 23.97
CA LYS A 423 21.41 12.97 24.01
C LYS A 423 21.56 14.04 22.94
N VAL A 424 21.12 13.77 21.70
CA VAL A 424 21.16 14.76 20.60
C VAL A 424 20.28 15.97 20.90
N GLU A 425 19.10 15.75 21.48
CA GLU A 425 18.18 16.83 21.86
C GLU A 425 18.78 17.72 22.96
N SER A 426 19.35 17.12 24.00
CA SER A 426 20.08 17.85 25.06
C SER A 426 21.25 18.67 24.50
N MET A 427 22.02 18.13 23.55
CA MET A 427 23.11 18.86 22.92
C MET A 427 22.61 20.01 22.03
N THR A 428 21.46 19.83 21.38
CA THR A 428 20.83 20.89 20.57
C THR A 428 20.38 22.06 21.44
N GLU A 429 19.82 21.79 22.62
CA GLU A 429 19.48 22.83 23.59
C GLU A 429 20.70 23.57 24.14
N GLU A 430 21.82 22.87 24.35
CA GLU A 430 23.09 23.51 24.76
C GLU A 430 23.65 24.40 23.64
N LEU A 431 23.60 23.96 22.39
CA LEU A 431 23.98 24.76 21.22
C LEU A 431 23.11 26.02 21.10
N ASP A 432 21.81 25.91 21.32
CA ASP A 432 20.88 27.04 21.31
C ASP A 432 21.17 28.02 22.47
N ARG A 433 21.49 27.51 23.66
CA ARG A 433 21.93 28.34 24.80
C ARG A 433 23.23 29.08 24.51
N VAL A 434 24.21 28.40 23.93
CA VAL A 434 25.50 28.99 23.53
C VAL A 434 25.29 30.07 22.47
N ARG A 435 24.50 29.78 21.43
CA ARG A 435 24.14 30.74 20.37
C ARG A 435 23.46 31.99 20.94
N ASN A 436 22.47 31.81 21.82
CA ASN A 436 21.74 32.92 22.43
C ASN A 436 22.64 33.76 23.36
N GLY A 437 23.57 33.12 24.08
CA GLY A 437 24.61 33.82 24.86
C GLY A 437 25.54 34.64 23.98
N LEU A 438 25.92 34.12 22.81
CA LEU A 438 26.80 34.79 21.84
C LEU A 438 26.13 36.05 21.25
N VAL A 439 24.84 35.97 20.91
CA VAL A 439 24.02 37.12 20.46
C VAL A 439 23.91 38.17 21.55
N SER A 440 23.78 37.76 22.82
CA SER A 440 23.71 38.69 23.96
C SER A 440 25.02 39.42 24.22
N VAL A 441 26.17 38.76 24.05
CA VAL A 441 27.49 39.36 24.25
C VAL A 441 27.81 40.32 23.09
N LEU A 442 27.53 39.94 21.84
CA LEU A 442 27.74 40.81 20.67
C LEU A 442 26.84 42.05 20.66
N GLY A 443 25.70 42.04 21.36
CA GLY A 443 24.81 43.18 21.48
C GLY A 443 25.22 44.26 22.50
N GLY A 444 26.31 44.05 23.27
CA GLY A 444 26.65 44.89 24.43
C GLY A 444 28.06 45.47 24.47
N VAL A 445 28.89 45.35 23.43
CA VAL A 445 30.30 45.80 23.46
C VAL A 445 30.47 47.16 22.79
N GLU A 446 30.64 48.21 23.59
CA GLU A 446 31.19 49.53 23.18
C GLU A 446 32.47 49.78 23.99
N GLY A 447 33.66 49.55 23.42
CA GLY A 447 34.94 49.92 24.03
C GLY A 447 36.17 49.10 23.59
N ASP A 448 37.21 49.79 23.12
CA ASP A 448 38.38 49.24 22.39
C ASP A 448 39.41 48.43 23.23
N GLU A 449 39.31 48.39 24.57
CA GLU A 449 40.26 47.63 25.42
C GLU A 449 39.76 46.23 25.83
N GLU A 450 38.45 45.95 25.72
CA GLU A 450 37.86 44.64 26.01
C GLU A 450 37.79 43.73 24.75
N GLU A 451 38.09 44.28 23.58
CA GLU A 451 37.97 43.61 22.27
C GLU A 451 38.91 42.40 22.13
N ALA A 452 40.10 42.44 22.75
CA ALA A 452 41.07 41.34 22.73
C ALA A 452 40.62 40.14 23.59
N ASP A 453 40.01 40.39 24.75
CA ASP A 453 39.47 39.35 25.63
C ASP A 453 38.16 38.78 25.06
N VAL A 454 37.32 39.62 24.44
CA VAL A 454 36.12 39.21 23.71
C VAL A 454 36.48 38.33 22.51
N THR A 455 37.55 38.65 21.78
CA THR A 455 38.01 37.83 20.64
C THR A 455 38.56 36.46 21.09
N SER A 456 39.28 36.42 22.22
CA SER A 456 39.75 35.17 22.83
C SER A 456 38.60 34.29 23.34
N LEU A 457 37.62 34.89 24.02
CA LEU A 457 36.41 34.22 24.47
C LEU A 457 35.53 33.74 23.31
N LEU A 458 35.41 34.53 22.23
CA LEU A 458 34.75 34.13 20.99
C LEU A 458 35.47 32.95 20.33
N GLY A 459 36.80 32.96 20.27
CA GLY A 459 37.59 31.84 19.74
C GLY A 459 37.40 30.54 20.54
N ALA A 460 37.36 30.63 21.88
CA ALA A 460 37.08 29.50 22.76
C ALA A 460 35.63 29.00 22.64
N LEU A 461 34.66 29.91 22.50
CA LEU A 461 33.26 29.57 22.28
C LEU A 461 33.02 28.91 20.92
N ILE A 462 33.62 29.45 19.86
CA ILE A 462 33.54 28.88 18.51
C ILE A 462 34.15 27.48 18.51
N SER A 463 35.32 27.31 19.14
CA SER A 463 35.96 25.99 19.26
C SER A 463 35.06 24.97 19.96
N ARG A 464 34.44 25.37 21.08
CA ARG A 464 33.51 24.52 21.84
C ARG A 464 32.21 24.24 21.08
N HIS A 465 31.74 25.19 20.27
CA HIS A 465 30.59 25.02 19.39
C HIS A 465 30.89 24.03 18.25
N THR A 466 32.07 24.12 17.63
CA THR A 466 32.50 23.15 16.60
C THR A 466 32.68 21.74 17.17
N GLU A 467 33.19 21.61 18.39
CA GLU A 467 33.37 20.32 19.07
C GLU A 467 32.02 19.65 19.39
N THR A 468 31.03 20.43 19.84
CA THR A 468 29.68 19.94 20.11
C THR A 468 28.91 19.61 18.83
N LEU A 469 29.14 20.33 17.72
CA LEU A 469 28.60 19.97 16.41
C LEU A 469 29.22 18.66 15.88
N GLN A 470 30.53 18.45 16.03
CA GLN A 470 31.18 17.20 15.66
C GLN A 470 30.61 16.00 16.44
N GLN A 471 30.44 16.15 17.75
CA GLN A 471 29.83 15.10 18.59
C GLN A 471 28.39 14.79 18.19
N ARG A 472 27.63 15.81 17.77
CA ARG A 472 26.25 15.63 17.29
C ARG A 472 26.23 14.82 16.00
N ASP A 473 27.07 15.19 15.05
CA ASP A 473 27.14 14.53 13.75
C ASP A 473 27.63 13.08 13.89
N GLU A 474 28.54 12.80 14.82
CA GLU A 474 29.00 11.45 15.16
C GLU A 474 27.87 10.58 15.77
N LEU A 475 27.09 11.12 16.71
CA LEU A 475 25.92 10.44 17.28
C LEU A 475 24.82 10.21 16.24
N GLN A 476 24.61 11.16 15.33
CA GLN A 476 23.64 11.05 14.24
C GLN A 476 24.06 10.00 13.20
N GLY A 477 25.37 9.84 12.98
CA GLY A 477 25.95 8.72 12.25
C GLY A 477 25.66 7.37 12.92
N GLN A 478 25.88 7.26 14.23
CA GLN A 478 25.58 6.04 14.99
C GLN A 478 24.09 5.66 14.92
N ILE A 479 23.17 6.62 15.05
CA ILE A 479 21.72 6.37 14.90
C ILE A 479 21.40 5.86 13.49
N SER A 480 22.02 6.43 12.46
CA SER A 480 21.81 6.03 11.06
C SER A 480 22.32 4.61 10.80
N ASP A 481 23.48 4.25 11.34
CA ASP A 481 24.04 2.90 11.25
C ASP A 481 23.23 1.87 12.02
N GLU A 482 22.79 2.18 13.25
CA GLU A 482 21.93 1.28 14.05
C GLU A 482 20.57 1.07 13.36
N THR A 483 20.01 2.12 12.75
CA THR A 483 18.76 2.03 11.96
C THR A 483 18.95 1.20 10.70
N ARG A 484 20.11 1.33 10.03
CA ARG A 484 20.47 0.51 8.87
C ARG A 484 20.64 -0.96 9.27
N MET A 485 21.33 -1.24 10.36
CA MET A 485 21.47 -2.60 10.90
C MET A 485 20.12 -3.20 11.31
N SER A 486 19.21 -2.41 11.87
CA SER A 486 17.83 -2.82 12.18
C SER A 486 17.09 -3.25 10.92
N ARG A 487 17.11 -2.43 9.87
CA ARG A 487 16.49 -2.76 8.57
C ARG A 487 17.11 -4.00 7.92
N GLN A 488 18.42 -4.16 8.05
CA GLN A 488 19.13 -5.31 7.51
C GLN A 488 18.82 -6.60 8.29
N ALA A 489 18.69 -6.51 9.63
CA ALA A 489 18.25 -7.61 10.47
C ALA A 489 16.80 -8.01 10.15
N ASP A 490 15.89 -7.05 10.01
CA ASP A 490 14.50 -7.28 9.61
C ASP A 490 14.41 -7.94 8.23
N MET A 491 15.21 -7.49 7.26
CA MET A 491 15.26 -8.08 5.92
C MET A 491 15.84 -9.50 5.93
N THR A 492 16.90 -9.74 6.71
CA THR A 492 17.51 -11.07 6.85
C THR A 492 16.55 -12.04 7.52
N GLU A 493 15.83 -11.57 8.54
CA GLU A 493 14.79 -12.36 9.20
C GLU A 493 13.59 -12.62 8.29
N LEU A 494 13.20 -11.64 7.45
CA LEU A 494 12.17 -11.84 6.44
C LEU A 494 12.58 -12.93 5.46
N MET A 495 13.86 -12.94 5.03
CA MET A 495 14.42 -14.00 4.18
C MET A 495 14.40 -15.36 4.89
N GLU A 496 14.85 -15.45 6.15
CA GLU A 496 14.78 -16.70 6.92
C GLU A 496 13.34 -17.19 7.11
N ARG A 497 12.38 -16.29 7.35
CA ARG A 497 10.94 -16.62 7.43
C ARG A 497 10.39 -17.13 6.10
N THR A 498 10.81 -16.56 4.98
CA THR A 498 10.44 -17.07 3.66
C THR A 498 11.08 -18.42 3.35
N GLU A 499 12.33 -18.64 3.74
CA GLU A 499 13.02 -19.93 3.56
C GLU A 499 12.43 -21.03 4.46
N VAL A 500 12.06 -20.71 5.71
CA VAL A 500 11.38 -21.64 6.62
C VAL A 500 9.96 -21.93 6.11
N ALA A 501 9.23 -20.93 5.62
CA ALA A 501 7.90 -21.11 5.02
C ALA A 501 7.96 -21.94 3.73
N GLU A 502 8.98 -21.73 2.88
CA GLU A 502 9.24 -22.56 1.70
C GLU A 502 9.70 -23.97 2.08
N GLY A 503 10.53 -24.11 3.10
CA GLY A 503 10.97 -25.40 3.66
C GLY A 503 9.80 -26.19 4.25
N GLN A 504 8.87 -25.53 4.94
CA GLN A 504 7.63 -26.11 5.45
C GLN A 504 6.64 -26.43 4.34
N ARG A 505 6.52 -25.60 3.29
CA ARG A 505 5.74 -25.93 2.08
C ARG A 505 6.32 -27.15 1.35
N ARG A 506 7.65 -27.27 1.25
CA ARG A 506 8.33 -28.45 0.69
C ARG A 506 8.08 -29.71 1.53
N ARG A 507 8.11 -29.61 2.87
CA ARG A 507 7.80 -30.74 3.79
C ARG A 507 6.32 -31.10 3.80
N SER A 508 5.41 -30.12 3.70
CA SER A 508 3.96 -30.32 3.60
C SER A 508 3.56 -30.92 2.25
N MET A 509 4.19 -30.51 1.15
CA MET A 509 4.04 -31.17 -0.15
C MET A 509 4.61 -32.59 -0.16
N LYS A 510 5.72 -32.84 0.55
CA LYS A 510 6.31 -34.17 0.70
C LYS A 510 5.46 -35.10 1.58
N ARG A 511 4.81 -34.60 2.64
CA ARG A 511 3.86 -35.37 3.47
C ARG A 511 2.49 -35.54 2.82
N LYS A 512 2.00 -34.58 2.02
CA LYS A 512 0.79 -34.74 1.18
C LYS A 512 0.99 -35.68 -0.01
N SER A 513 2.23 -35.80 -0.49
CA SER A 513 2.62 -36.84 -1.47
C SER A 513 2.42 -38.25 -0.91
N ASP A 514 2.63 -38.45 0.39
CA ASP A 514 2.52 -39.77 1.03
C ASP A 514 1.08 -40.13 1.42
N LEU A 515 0.13 -39.18 1.41
CA LEU A 515 -1.26 -39.38 1.87
C LEU A 515 -2.36 -39.35 0.78
N GLN A 516 -2.06 -38.99 -0.48
CA GLN A 516 -3.07 -38.91 -1.54
C GLN A 516 -2.67 -39.66 -2.81
N SER A 517 -3.24 -40.86 -2.96
CA SER A 517 -3.18 -41.75 -4.11
C SER A 517 -3.69 -41.09 -5.39
N GLY A 518 -2.79 -40.80 -6.33
CA GLY A 518 -3.10 -40.36 -7.69
C GLY A 518 -1.87 -40.50 -8.60
N THR A 519 -2.03 -41.16 -9.75
CA THR A 519 -0.95 -41.76 -10.57
C THR A 519 0.29 -40.87 -10.85
N PRO A 520 1.54 -41.38 -10.71
CA PRO A 520 2.80 -40.63 -10.78
C PRO A 520 3.11 -39.90 -12.11
N GLN A 521 2.44 -40.29 -13.19
CA GLN A 521 2.82 -39.93 -14.55
C GLN A 521 2.39 -38.51 -14.95
N LYS A 522 1.29 -38.00 -14.39
CA LYS A 522 0.77 -36.66 -14.70
C LYS A 522 1.54 -35.54 -13.97
N ARG A 523 2.04 -35.80 -12.75
CA ARG A 523 2.82 -34.81 -11.98
C ARG A 523 4.25 -34.65 -12.48
N ARG A 524 4.91 -35.75 -12.87
CA ARG A 524 6.22 -35.67 -13.55
C ARG A 524 6.13 -34.85 -14.83
N LYS A 525 5.05 -35.04 -15.59
CA LYS A 525 4.78 -34.27 -16.81
C LYS A 525 4.63 -32.77 -16.53
N PHE A 526 3.82 -32.37 -15.54
CA PHE A 526 3.65 -30.96 -15.18
C PHE A 526 4.93 -30.27 -14.67
N VAL A 527 5.72 -30.95 -13.82
CA VAL A 527 6.98 -30.38 -13.31
C VAL A 527 8.04 -30.28 -14.40
N MET A 528 8.12 -31.26 -15.30
CA MET A 528 8.99 -31.19 -16.48
C MET A 528 8.55 -30.09 -17.45
N GLU A 529 7.23 -29.92 -17.66
CA GLU A 529 6.67 -28.83 -18.48
C GLU A 529 6.95 -27.45 -17.87
N TRP A 530 6.86 -27.30 -16.54
CA TRP A 530 7.19 -26.04 -15.87
C TRP A 530 8.68 -25.72 -15.93
N ASN A 531 9.55 -26.70 -15.65
CA ASN A 531 11.00 -26.48 -15.74
C ASN A 531 11.42 -26.14 -17.17
N ALA A 532 10.86 -26.82 -18.18
CA ALA A 532 11.09 -26.49 -19.58
C ALA A 532 10.63 -25.07 -19.92
N LYS A 533 9.48 -24.61 -19.38
CA LYS A 533 9.03 -23.22 -19.56
C LYS A 533 9.97 -22.21 -18.90
N VAL A 534 10.46 -22.48 -17.70
CA VAL A 534 11.41 -21.60 -16.99
C VAL A 534 12.75 -21.55 -17.71
N GLU A 535 13.26 -22.67 -18.20
CA GLU A 535 14.49 -22.72 -19.00
C GLU A 535 14.34 -21.99 -20.33
N ASN A 536 13.21 -22.14 -21.03
CA ASN A 536 12.91 -21.39 -22.26
C ASN A 536 12.82 -19.89 -22.00
N MET A 537 12.17 -19.47 -20.90
CA MET A 537 12.10 -18.07 -20.48
C MET A 537 13.49 -17.50 -20.18
N ALA A 538 14.30 -18.23 -19.40
CA ALA A 538 15.65 -17.80 -19.07
C ALA A 538 16.54 -17.69 -20.32
N SER A 539 16.45 -18.66 -21.23
CA SER A 539 17.17 -18.62 -22.51
C SER A 539 16.72 -17.48 -23.41
N PHE A 540 15.43 -17.14 -23.42
CA PHE A 540 14.90 -16.01 -24.18
C PHE A 540 15.42 -14.67 -23.65
N LEU A 541 15.34 -14.46 -22.33
CA LEU A 541 15.79 -13.23 -21.68
C LEU A 541 17.31 -13.05 -21.72
N ALA A 542 18.07 -14.15 -21.67
CA ALA A 542 19.53 -14.09 -21.83
C ALA A 542 19.96 -13.60 -23.22
N GLY A 543 19.15 -13.83 -24.26
CA GLY A 543 19.42 -13.36 -25.61
C GLY A 543 18.75 -12.04 -25.99
N ASN A 544 17.84 -11.53 -25.15
CA ASN A 544 17.00 -10.36 -25.44
C ASN A 544 16.82 -9.55 -24.15
N VAL A 545 17.86 -8.79 -23.79
CA VAL A 545 17.87 -8.04 -22.53
C VAL A 545 16.95 -6.82 -22.65
N PRO A 546 15.92 -6.67 -21.79
CA PRO A 546 15.11 -5.47 -21.75
C PRO A 546 15.92 -4.30 -21.20
N VAL A 547 15.96 -3.21 -21.94
CA VAL A 547 16.55 -1.95 -21.48
C VAL A 547 15.50 -0.84 -21.61
N PRO A 548 15.26 -0.03 -20.58
CA PRO A 548 14.37 1.12 -20.69
C PRO A 548 14.99 2.18 -21.61
N ASP A 549 14.18 2.84 -22.43
CA ASP A 549 14.61 3.98 -23.25
C ASP A 549 15.10 5.14 -22.35
N PRO A 550 16.14 5.90 -22.73
CA PRO A 550 16.68 6.99 -21.91
C PRO A 550 15.71 8.16 -21.67
N ASP A 551 14.57 8.17 -22.37
CA ASP A 551 13.49 9.14 -22.16
C ASP A 551 12.81 9.01 -20.77
N GLY A 552 13.08 7.92 -20.05
CA GLY A 552 12.52 7.67 -18.72
C GLY A 552 11.04 7.30 -18.72
N SER A 553 10.47 7.04 -19.90
CA SER A 553 9.04 6.71 -20.06
C SER A 553 8.65 5.38 -19.41
N ILE A 554 9.60 4.47 -19.21
CA ILE A 554 9.40 3.18 -18.56
C ILE A 554 10.55 2.87 -17.59
N SER A 555 10.24 2.32 -16.42
CA SER A 555 11.27 1.87 -15.49
C SER A 555 11.89 0.54 -15.94
N GLU A 556 13.13 0.29 -15.55
CA GLU A 556 13.85 -0.97 -15.81
C GLU A 556 13.03 -2.19 -15.35
N LEU A 557 12.47 -2.12 -14.15
CA LEU A 557 11.60 -3.16 -13.59
C LEU A 557 10.36 -3.39 -14.48
N ARG A 558 9.78 -2.33 -15.03
CA ARG A 558 8.58 -2.45 -15.88
C ARG A 558 8.92 -3.01 -17.26
N ALA A 559 10.06 -2.64 -17.84
CA ALA A 559 10.59 -3.24 -19.07
C ALA A 559 10.84 -4.75 -18.89
N LEU A 560 11.43 -5.14 -17.75
CA LEU A 560 11.59 -6.56 -17.36
C LEU A 560 10.25 -7.29 -17.26
N TYR A 561 9.26 -6.72 -16.59
CA TYR A 561 7.94 -7.35 -16.46
C TYR A 561 7.25 -7.58 -17.80
N LEU A 562 7.39 -6.66 -18.76
CA LEU A 562 6.79 -6.80 -20.09
C LEU A 562 7.37 -8.01 -20.82
N LEU A 563 8.70 -8.12 -20.91
CA LEU A 563 9.34 -9.25 -21.60
C LEU A 563 9.19 -10.57 -20.86
N VAL A 564 9.17 -10.58 -19.53
CA VAL A 564 8.85 -11.79 -18.75
C VAL A 564 7.41 -12.25 -19.03
N GLY A 565 6.46 -11.32 -19.16
CA GLY A 565 5.09 -11.62 -19.54
C GLY A 565 4.99 -12.28 -20.90
N VAL A 566 5.73 -11.78 -21.88
CA VAL A 566 5.84 -12.38 -23.22
C VAL A 566 6.51 -13.75 -23.19
N ALA A 567 7.58 -13.89 -22.40
CA ALA A 567 8.36 -15.12 -22.29
C ALA A 567 7.63 -16.28 -21.59
N MET A 568 6.56 -15.99 -20.86
CA MET A 568 5.70 -16.99 -20.22
C MET A 568 4.79 -17.73 -21.22
N ASP A 569 4.55 -17.12 -22.39
CA ASP A 569 3.75 -17.70 -23.46
C ASP A 569 4.64 -18.02 -24.66
N GLU A 570 4.73 -19.31 -24.99
CA GLU A 570 5.59 -19.81 -26.07
C GLU A 570 5.19 -19.23 -27.44
N SER A 571 3.90 -18.99 -27.67
CA SER A 571 3.42 -18.42 -28.94
C SER A 571 3.82 -16.95 -29.08
N MET A 572 3.75 -16.19 -27.98
CA MET A 572 4.16 -14.79 -27.92
C MET A 572 5.68 -14.66 -28.07
N THR A 573 6.42 -15.54 -27.41
CA THR A 573 7.89 -15.61 -27.47
C THR A 573 8.36 -15.85 -28.92
N VAL A 574 7.74 -16.80 -29.63
CA VAL A 574 8.07 -17.11 -31.03
C VAL A 574 7.80 -15.90 -31.93
N ARG A 575 6.69 -15.21 -31.75
CA ARG A 575 6.33 -14.03 -32.57
C ARG A 575 7.25 -12.85 -32.32
N LEU A 576 7.57 -12.58 -31.05
CA LEU A 576 8.51 -11.53 -30.69
C LEU A 576 9.91 -11.84 -31.23
N LYS A 577 10.35 -13.10 -31.14
CA LYS A 577 11.64 -13.52 -31.70
C LYS A 577 11.67 -13.36 -33.23
N ASP A 578 10.63 -13.80 -33.93
CA ASP A 578 10.51 -13.62 -35.39
C ASP A 578 10.51 -12.14 -35.79
N CYS A 579 9.83 -11.29 -35.02
CA CYS A 579 9.89 -9.84 -35.17
C CYS A 579 11.30 -9.29 -34.94
N LEU A 580 11.98 -9.68 -33.87
CA LEU A 580 13.35 -9.22 -33.59
C LEU A 580 14.36 -9.75 -34.62
N GLU A 581 14.12 -10.89 -35.25
CA GLU A 581 14.99 -11.38 -36.34
C GLU A 581 14.79 -10.58 -37.64
N LYS A 582 13.54 -10.20 -37.95
CA LYS A 582 13.17 -9.51 -39.20
C LYS A 582 13.18 -7.98 -39.11
N SER A 583 13.16 -7.42 -37.90
CA SER A 583 13.07 -5.98 -37.68
C SER A 583 14.36 -5.26 -38.09
N VAL A 584 14.16 -4.06 -38.63
CA VAL A 584 15.26 -3.13 -38.91
C VAL A 584 15.79 -2.58 -37.58
N PRO A 585 17.10 -2.72 -37.27
CA PRO A 585 17.70 -2.11 -36.09
C PRO A 585 17.50 -0.59 -36.13
N GLY A 586 17.18 0.02 -34.99
CA GLY A 586 16.89 1.46 -34.97
C GLY A 586 15.41 1.82 -34.93
N GLN A 587 14.53 0.89 -35.32
CA GLN A 587 13.12 1.16 -35.58
C GLN A 587 12.18 0.70 -34.46
N TRP A 588 11.11 1.46 -34.23
CA TRP A 588 10.11 1.21 -33.19
C TRP A 588 8.93 0.41 -33.73
N TYR A 589 8.53 -0.60 -32.95
CA TYR A 589 7.41 -1.48 -33.23
C TYR A 589 6.45 -1.51 -32.03
N CYS A 590 5.16 -1.69 -32.27
CA CYS A 590 4.19 -1.86 -31.19
C CYS A 590 4.30 -3.26 -30.58
N LEU A 591 4.56 -3.35 -29.27
CA LEU A 591 4.74 -4.65 -28.59
C LEU A 591 3.49 -5.52 -28.68
N ASP A 592 2.32 -4.93 -28.44
CA ASP A 592 1.06 -5.68 -28.45
C ASP A 592 0.76 -6.24 -29.84
N GLU A 593 0.99 -5.48 -30.89
CA GLU A 593 0.76 -5.93 -32.27
C GLU A 593 1.71 -7.09 -32.64
N VAL A 594 3.00 -6.93 -32.33
CA VAL A 594 4.01 -7.97 -32.54
C VAL A 594 3.65 -9.26 -31.81
N VAL A 595 3.19 -9.15 -30.56
CA VAL A 595 2.91 -10.30 -29.69
C VAL A 595 1.60 -10.99 -30.05
N PHE A 596 0.54 -10.23 -30.39
CA PHE A 596 -0.80 -10.77 -30.62
C PHE A 596 -1.11 -11.10 -32.09
N GLU A 597 -0.56 -10.37 -33.05
CA GLU A 597 -0.88 -10.52 -34.48
C GLU A 597 0.32 -11.03 -35.30
N GLY A 598 1.54 -10.87 -34.79
CA GLY A 598 2.78 -11.29 -35.44
C GLY A 598 3.40 -10.18 -36.29
N PHE A 599 4.57 -10.44 -36.87
CA PHE A 599 5.31 -9.43 -37.63
C PHE A 599 4.66 -9.14 -38.99
N GLY A 600 3.93 -8.02 -39.09
CA GLY A 600 3.35 -7.47 -40.32
C GLY A 600 3.84 -6.03 -40.60
N GLN A 601 3.58 -5.52 -41.81
CA GLN A 601 3.94 -4.13 -42.19
C GLN A 601 3.24 -3.07 -41.34
N ASP A 602 2.13 -3.42 -40.70
CA ASP A 602 1.30 -2.51 -39.90
C ASP A 602 1.85 -2.30 -38.46
N ALA A 603 2.77 -3.17 -38.01
CA ALA A 603 3.39 -3.08 -36.68
C ALA A 603 4.51 -2.03 -36.58
N GLU A 604 4.91 -1.47 -37.73
CA GLU A 604 5.92 -0.43 -37.87
C GLU A 604 5.34 0.95 -37.50
N ILE A 605 5.98 1.65 -36.56
CA ILE A 605 5.51 2.97 -36.12
C ILE A 605 6.13 4.06 -37.02
N ASP A 606 5.38 4.54 -38.00
CA ASP A 606 5.83 5.48 -39.03
C ASP A 606 5.69 6.97 -38.64
N GLY A 607 6.15 7.38 -37.46
CA GLY A 607 6.11 8.79 -37.03
C GLY A 607 4.71 9.40 -36.87
N ARG A 608 3.64 8.69 -37.24
CA ARG A 608 2.23 9.05 -37.06
C ARG A 608 1.59 8.37 -35.83
N GLY A 609 2.38 7.65 -35.04
CA GLY A 609 1.91 6.90 -33.87
C GLY A 609 1.55 5.46 -34.18
N CYS A 610 1.10 4.71 -33.19
CA CYS A 610 0.68 3.32 -33.35
C CYS A 610 -0.73 3.27 -34.00
N TYR A 611 -0.84 2.70 -35.20
CA TYR A 611 -2.08 2.62 -35.98
C TYR A 611 -3.26 2.04 -35.19
N ARG A 612 -3.02 0.99 -34.39
CA ARG A 612 -4.05 0.36 -33.54
C ARG A 612 -4.56 1.27 -32.43
N HIS A 613 -3.67 1.99 -31.75
CA HIS A 613 -4.08 2.88 -30.65
C HIS A 613 -4.73 4.17 -31.19
N HIS A 614 -4.39 4.59 -32.41
CA HIS A 614 -5.03 5.70 -33.10
C HIS A 614 -6.45 5.36 -33.61
N ASP A 615 -6.64 4.19 -34.23
CA ASP A 615 -7.93 3.81 -34.84
C ASP A 615 -8.95 3.22 -33.83
N GLU A 616 -8.50 2.65 -32.70
CA GLU A 616 -9.39 2.12 -31.65
C GLU A 616 -9.92 3.21 -30.68
N GLY A 617 -9.51 4.47 -30.82
CA GLY A 617 -9.96 5.58 -29.95
C GLY A 617 -9.57 5.41 -28.48
N LYS A 618 -8.60 4.54 -28.18
CA LYS A 618 -8.09 4.30 -26.83
C LYS A 618 -6.95 5.27 -26.55
N THR A 619 -7.18 6.21 -25.63
CA THR A 619 -6.17 7.10 -25.04
C THR A 619 -5.18 6.36 -24.11
N GLU A 620 -4.95 5.05 -24.35
CA GLU A 620 -4.16 4.21 -23.46
C GLU A 620 -2.73 4.01 -23.98
N ARG A 621 -1.83 3.84 -23.01
CA ARG A 621 -0.38 3.77 -23.15
C ARG A 621 0.04 2.70 -24.17
N CYS A 622 0.75 3.11 -25.21
CA CYS A 622 1.35 2.21 -26.20
C CYS A 622 2.75 1.78 -25.73
N TYR A 623 2.95 0.49 -25.51
CA TYR A 623 4.28 -0.07 -25.29
C TYR A 623 4.97 -0.31 -26.63
N GLN A 624 6.15 0.27 -26.78
CA GLN A 624 6.94 0.18 -28.00
C GLN A 624 8.26 -0.51 -27.70
N ILE A 625 8.69 -1.34 -28.63
CA ILE A 625 9.96 -2.05 -28.58
C ILE A 625 10.80 -1.72 -29.81
N LYS A 626 12.11 -1.74 -29.62
CA LYS A 626 13.08 -1.56 -30.68
C LYS A 626 14.24 -2.51 -30.47
N LYS A 627 14.75 -3.02 -31.59
CA LYS A 627 15.96 -3.83 -31.62
C LYS A 627 17.19 -2.93 -31.68
N GLU A 628 18.10 -3.13 -30.74
CA GLU A 628 19.47 -2.65 -30.78
C GLU A 628 20.44 -3.82 -30.61
N VAL A 629 21.70 -3.61 -31.00
CA VAL A 629 22.75 -4.62 -30.87
C VAL A 629 23.88 -3.96 -30.10
N ASP A 630 24.24 -4.56 -28.96
CA ASP A 630 25.32 -4.08 -28.10
C ASP A 630 26.70 -4.31 -28.74
N GLU A 631 27.75 -3.73 -28.16
CA GLU A 631 29.15 -3.89 -28.62
C GLU A 631 29.60 -5.37 -28.64
N ASP A 632 29.03 -6.19 -27.76
CA ASP A 632 29.29 -7.64 -27.68
C ASP A 632 28.43 -8.49 -28.66
N GLY A 633 27.60 -7.86 -29.49
CA GLY A 633 26.72 -8.53 -30.44
C GLY A 633 25.42 -9.09 -29.83
N THR A 634 25.16 -8.81 -28.55
CA THR A 634 23.92 -9.18 -27.85
C THR A 634 22.77 -8.32 -28.35
N VAL A 635 21.61 -8.92 -28.63
CA VAL A 635 20.41 -8.17 -29.01
C VAL A 635 19.80 -7.55 -27.76
N ILE A 636 19.74 -6.22 -27.75
CA ILE A 636 19.05 -5.44 -26.72
C ILE A 636 17.66 -5.10 -27.23
N VAL A 637 16.66 -5.30 -26.37
CA VAL A 637 15.29 -4.87 -26.63
C VAL A 637 15.05 -3.61 -25.83
N VAL A 638 15.10 -2.47 -26.52
CA VAL A 638 14.79 -1.18 -25.91
C VAL A 638 13.28 -1.02 -25.83
N CYS A 639 12.78 -0.76 -24.62
CA CYS A 639 11.36 -0.62 -24.32
C CYS A 639 11.05 0.84 -23.97
N ARG A 640 9.94 1.37 -24.48
CA ARG A 640 9.39 2.66 -24.05
C ARG A 640 7.88 2.65 -23.99
N MET A 641 7.30 3.66 -23.36
CA MET A 641 5.86 3.82 -23.22
C MET A 641 5.43 5.20 -23.72
N ARG A 642 4.56 5.25 -24.72
CA ARG A 642 3.98 6.51 -25.20
C ARG A 642 2.51 6.65 -24.80
N THR A 643 2.13 7.84 -24.34
CA THR A 643 0.73 8.25 -24.17
C THR A 643 0.28 9.00 -25.42
N GLY A 644 -0.98 8.86 -25.82
CA GLY A 644 -1.51 9.39 -27.10
C GLY A 644 -1.56 10.92 -27.25
N GLU A 645 -0.88 11.68 -26.38
CA GLU A 645 -0.84 13.15 -26.39
C GLU A 645 0.53 13.71 -26.88
N GLU A 646 1.49 12.85 -27.23
CA GLU A 646 2.84 13.19 -27.76
C GLU A 646 3.13 12.61 -29.16
#